data_AF-A0A0G0WL91-F1
#
_entry.id   AF-A0A0G0WL91-F1
#
_cell.length_a   1.000
_cell.length_b   1.000
_cell.length_c   1.000
_cell.angle_alpha   90.00
_cell.angle_beta   90.00
_cell.angle_gamma   90.00
#
_symmetry.space_group_name_H-M   'P 1'
#
loop_
_entity.id
_entity.type
_entity.pdbx_description
1 polymer ?
#
loop_
_entity_poly.entity_id
_entity_poly.type
_entity_poly.pdbx_seq_one_letter_code
_entity_poly.pdbx_strand_id
1 'polypeptide(L)'
;MPHLKEVLPILINQMLRHYEEEVKDNPENAFEHNLEWANRLINQMLKPNELNELNFIFGGIKNNQLQFAYNGKINGYIIFKEGEKYRHLDLIKTYGDKQKETGPFFSNLISGDLSPDNLVIFCTAPVFDFLTIDRLEKIILSRPMEDACRYLEKTLNQIENQLSFGGLIINLLTPTAQRQIQIASSVKITPDNSIRRLVRKERETENILSPSLLAVFKNFFEKFEKKKVPNNETETEPTVQPRSDLETIKKIAKIYNRITGWQGQVKKTWRTTIKFFSRPARPTEDAPVEKIIASKKSAKTTHSKIQYKIELRQKLINLWQVGVVTIKMLIQKLWQMARARLLALPPTRRYLFLGAVIIGTIFVVSVGLTYQQNSNRLEQEKYNQLLNSIKEKIDQADSSIIYKNEEQAKKLLTEIKNDLAGFPRDTANRREIRNNLLANADTIAAKLRHLETVVPTLAADLTVLNLACQPTDLISTKLSFFFFCKNDENFWQYDIKNKTTVGLTSPILGELKNKFVKKDGAILLLNGQNRLTQFDPTTGSFSSLEVTWPKTDSEIKLIGHYNTYLYSLDTKNNLITKHKESTTGFTKGSAWLKENGSVSDITAWTIDGSIYTAKPNGTINKFDGGQLQNFSLIALDPQLNSAVKIFSSPDSTNLFILDPGQKRMIIWNKKTQKLIAQYTAEEFIDLKDFSIDEKNKTIYLLNGMKIQNIKY
;
A
#
# COMPACT_ATOMS: atom_id res chain seq x y z
N MET A 1 33.56 8.34 -13.61
CA MET A 1 34.12 9.40 -14.45
C MET A 1 34.96 10.33 -13.58
N PRO A 2 36.31 10.26 -13.64
CA PRO A 2 37.18 11.20 -12.91
C PRO A 2 37.11 12.61 -13.53
N HIS A 3 37.23 12.69 -14.86
CA HIS A 3 37.29 13.96 -15.62
C HIS A 3 36.12 14.91 -15.32
N LEU A 4 34.87 14.43 -15.35
CA LEU A 4 33.70 15.26 -15.03
C LEU A 4 33.72 15.84 -13.60
N LYS A 5 34.30 15.13 -12.62
CA LYS A 5 34.38 15.64 -11.23
C LYS A 5 35.33 16.83 -11.10
N GLU A 6 36.34 16.92 -11.96
CA GLU A 6 37.31 18.03 -12.00
C GLU A 6 36.79 19.20 -12.84
N VAL A 7 36.16 18.90 -13.99
CA VAL A 7 35.70 19.92 -14.95
C VAL A 7 34.42 20.63 -14.50
N LEU A 8 33.44 19.93 -13.92
CA LEU A 8 32.14 20.53 -13.58
C LEU A 8 32.22 21.70 -12.58
N PRO A 9 33.01 21.64 -11.49
CA PRO A 9 33.19 22.79 -10.60
C PRO A 9 33.84 23.99 -11.30
N ILE A 10 34.75 23.76 -12.26
CA ILE A 10 35.38 24.83 -13.03
C ILE A 10 34.34 25.51 -13.93
N LEU A 11 33.58 24.71 -14.69
CA LEU A 11 32.51 25.20 -15.56
C LEU A 11 31.48 26.04 -14.79
N ILE A 12 30.96 25.53 -13.67
CA ILE A 12 29.98 26.24 -12.83
C ILE A 12 30.56 27.58 -12.36
N ASN A 13 31.78 27.60 -11.83
CA ASN A 13 32.43 28.80 -11.32
C ASN A 13 32.81 29.83 -12.41
N GLN A 14 32.95 29.42 -13.67
CA GLN A 14 33.17 30.33 -14.78
C GLN A 14 31.84 30.86 -15.35
N MET A 15 30.78 30.03 -15.45
CA MET A 15 29.42 30.47 -15.80
C MET A 15 28.84 31.49 -14.81
N LEU A 16 29.11 31.32 -13.51
CA LEU A 16 28.70 32.29 -12.50
C LEU A 16 29.44 33.63 -12.68
N ARG A 17 30.76 33.61 -12.86
CA ARG A 17 31.57 34.82 -13.08
C ARG A 17 31.18 35.58 -14.36
N HIS A 18 31.01 34.87 -15.48
CA HIS A 18 30.58 35.49 -16.73
C HIS A 18 29.21 36.18 -16.59
N TYR A 19 28.28 35.56 -15.85
CA TYR A 19 26.99 36.19 -15.54
C TYR A 19 27.14 37.45 -14.68
N GLU A 20 27.92 37.39 -13.60
CA GLU A 20 28.14 38.51 -12.68
C GLU A 20 28.82 39.72 -13.34
N GLU A 21 29.64 39.48 -14.37
CA GLU A 21 30.27 40.53 -15.17
C GLU A 21 29.26 41.23 -16.10
N GLU A 22 28.36 40.49 -16.76
CA GLU A 22 27.40 41.01 -17.76
C GLU A 22 26.04 41.48 -17.19
N VAL A 23 25.58 40.98 -16.03
CA VAL A 23 24.22 41.22 -15.47
C VAL A 23 23.94 42.68 -15.04
N LYS A 24 24.90 43.59 -15.27
CA LYS A 24 24.84 45.01 -14.93
C LYS A 24 23.90 45.80 -15.85
N ASP A 25 23.80 45.42 -17.12
CA ASP A 25 23.05 46.19 -18.13
C ASP A 25 21.61 45.66 -18.34
N ASN A 26 21.46 44.43 -18.81
CA ASN A 26 20.15 43.76 -18.97
C ASN A 26 20.25 42.28 -18.54
N PRO A 27 19.50 41.84 -17.51
CA PRO A 27 19.54 40.46 -17.03
C PRO A 27 19.20 39.40 -18.08
N GLU A 28 18.21 39.65 -18.94
CA GLU A 28 17.78 38.69 -19.98
C GLU A 28 18.89 38.47 -21.01
N ASN A 29 19.42 39.56 -21.58
CA ASN A 29 20.49 39.49 -22.58
C ASN A 29 21.79 38.91 -21.97
N ALA A 30 22.13 39.27 -20.73
CA ALA A 30 23.29 38.71 -20.02
C ALA A 30 23.14 37.21 -19.74
N PHE A 31 21.92 36.73 -19.49
CA PHE A 31 21.66 35.30 -19.33
C PHE A 31 21.79 34.57 -20.67
N GLU A 32 21.22 35.10 -21.77
CA GLU A 32 21.37 34.53 -23.11
C GLU A 32 22.83 34.49 -23.59
N HIS A 33 23.57 35.60 -23.44
CA HIS A 33 25.00 35.67 -23.80
C HIS A 33 25.83 34.65 -23.00
N ASN A 34 25.60 34.53 -21.69
CA ASN A 34 26.27 33.53 -20.86
C ASN A 34 25.93 32.10 -21.31
N LEU A 35 24.68 31.78 -21.67
CA LEU A 35 24.33 30.46 -22.20
C LEU A 35 25.03 30.18 -23.54
N GLU A 36 25.16 31.17 -24.42
CA GLU A 36 25.88 31.01 -25.68
C GLU A 36 27.39 30.80 -25.45
N TRP A 37 28.00 31.61 -24.59
CA TRP A 37 29.40 31.46 -24.18
C TRP A 37 29.65 30.10 -23.49
N ALA A 38 28.77 29.68 -22.59
CA ALA A 38 28.84 28.41 -21.89
C ALA A 38 28.72 27.24 -22.87
N ASN A 39 27.83 27.31 -23.86
CA ASN A 39 27.73 26.33 -24.94
C ASN A 39 29.06 26.20 -25.72
N ARG A 40 29.75 27.31 -26.01
CA ARG A 40 31.08 27.26 -26.66
C ARG A 40 32.13 26.61 -25.75
N LEU A 41 32.15 26.97 -24.46
CA LEU A 41 33.08 26.46 -23.47
C LEU A 41 32.90 24.96 -23.20
N ILE A 42 31.65 24.51 -23.04
CA ILE A 42 31.25 23.12 -22.82
C ILE A 42 31.74 22.23 -23.97
N ASN A 43 31.58 22.68 -25.22
CA ASN A 43 32.08 21.97 -26.40
C ASN A 43 33.61 21.94 -26.52
N GLN A 44 34.34 22.79 -25.80
CA GLN A 44 35.80 22.73 -25.71
C GLN A 44 36.28 21.82 -24.57
N MET A 45 35.54 21.76 -23.46
CA MET A 45 35.93 21.02 -22.26
C MET A 45 35.45 19.57 -22.22
N LEU A 46 34.32 19.23 -22.86
CA LEU A 46 33.64 17.94 -22.72
C LEU A 46 33.43 17.25 -24.07
N LYS A 47 33.50 15.91 -24.08
CA LYS A 47 33.29 15.11 -25.29
C LYS A 47 31.79 14.86 -25.53
N PRO A 48 31.32 14.69 -26.77
CA PRO A 48 29.89 14.47 -27.07
C PRO A 48 29.22 13.34 -26.27
N ASN A 49 29.95 12.25 -25.99
CA ASN A 49 29.42 11.16 -25.17
C ASN A 49 29.20 11.56 -23.69
N GLU A 50 30.03 12.46 -23.16
CA GLU A 50 29.92 12.95 -21.78
C GLU A 50 28.78 13.97 -21.63
N LEU A 51 28.47 14.74 -22.68
CA LEU A 51 27.35 15.68 -22.72
C LEU A 51 25.99 14.97 -22.59
N ASN A 52 25.84 13.80 -23.22
CA ASN A 52 24.59 13.02 -23.24
C ASN A 52 24.24 12.38 -21.89
N GLU A 53 25.21 12.25 -20.98
CA GLU A 53 25.04 11.63 -19.65
C GLU A 53 24.88 12.69 -18.54
N LEU A 54 24.91 13.98 -18.89
CA LEU A 54 24.97 15.11 -17.96
C LEU A 54 23.62 15.81 -17.77
N ASN A 55 23.01 15.61 -16.59
CA ASN A 55 21.86 16.40 -16.15
C ASN A 55 22.39 17.71 -15.54
N PHE A 56 22.02 18.85 -16.11
CA PHE A 56 22.49 20.16 -15.67
C PHE A 56 21.37 21.19 -15.71
N ILE A 57 21.29 22.08 -14.71
CA ILE A 57 20.40 23.24 -14.72
C ILE A 57 21.19 24.47 -14.29
N PHE A 58 20.98 25.58 -15.00
CA PHE A 58 21.54 26.88 -14.69
C PHE A 58 20.41 27.91 -14.68
N GLY A 59 20.42 28.84 -13.74
CA GLY A 59 19.34 29.80 -13.60
C GLY A 59 19.65 30.92 -12.62
N GLY A 60 18.98 32.05 -12.80
CA GLY A 60 19.07 33.23 -11.96
C GLY A 60 17.68 33.73 -11.55
N ILE A 61 17.62 34.42 -10.41
CA ILE A 61 16.42 35.11 -9.93
C ILE A 61 16.77 36.56 -9.64
N LYS A 62 16.06 37.50 -10.25
CA LYS A 62 16.24 38.95 -10.05
C LYS A 62 14.89 39.63 -10.17
N ASN A 63 14.56 40.55 -9.25
CA ASN A 63 13.30 41.29 -9.24
C ASN A 63 12.04 40.41 -9.37
N ASN A 64 12.00 39.28 -8.65
CA ASN A 64 10.97 38.22 -8.74
C ASN A 64 10.85 37.49 -10.09
N GLN A 65 11.66 37.82 -11.09
CA GLN A 65 11.73 37.08 -12.34
C GLN A 65 12.69 35.88 -12.19
N LEU A 66 12.24 34.68 -12.57
CA LEU A 66 13.07 33.48 -12.66
C LEU A 66 13.41 33.22 -14.13
N GLN A 67 14.70 33.00 -14.40
CA GLN A 67 15.21 32.59 -15.71
C GLN A 67 16.07 31.34 -15.53
N PHE A 68 15.85 30.31 -16.35
CA PHE A 68 16.67 29.09 -16.31
C PHE A 68 16.74 28.36 -17.66
N ALA A 69 17.83 27.60 -17.82
CA ALA A 69 18.08 26.67 -18.90
C ALA A 69 18.55 25.32 -18.33
N TYR A 70 18.29 24.22 -19.04
CA TYR A 70 18.61 22.88 -18.56
C TYR A 70 18.97 21.90 -19.69
N ASN A 71 19.82 20.92 -19.36
CA ASN A 71 20.14 19.75 -20.17
C ASN A 71 19.84 18.45 -19.40
N GLY A 72 19.57 17.38 -20.15
CA GLY A 72 19.34 16.04 -19.59
C GLY A 72 17.94 15.84 -18.99
N LYS A 73 17.82 14.85 -18.10
CA LYS A 73 16.56 14.37 -17.50
C LYS A 73 16.32 15.01 -16.13
N ILE A 74 15.85 16.24 -16.16
CA ILE A 74 15.48 17.03 -14.97
C ILE A 74 13.97 17.22 -14.96
N ASN A 75 13.38 17.19 -13.77
CA ASN A 75 11.98 17.56 -13.54
C ASN A 75 11.93 18.91 -12.83
N GLY A 76 11.00 19.77 -13.25
CA GLY A 76 10.86 21.13 -12.75
C GLY A 76 9.39 21.50 -12.58
N TYR A 77 8.98 21.84 -11.35
CA TYR A 77 7.61 22.19 -11.02
C TYR A 77 7.53 23.56 -10.35
N ILE A 78 6.49 24.32 -10.69
CA ILE A 78 6.04 25.48 -9.90
C ILE A 78 4.74 25.11 -9.18
N ILE A 79 4.68 25.38 -7.89
CA ILE A 79 3.49 25.26 -7.05
C ILE A 79 3.01 26.66 -6.71
N PHE A 80 1.71 26.93 -6.93
CA PHE A 80 1.09 28.24 -6.72
C PHE A 80 -0.29 28.09 -6.09
N LYS A 81 -0.74 29.13 -5.38
CA LYS A 81 -2.07 29.18 -4.73
C LYS A 81 -3.12 29.70 -5.71
N GLU A 82 -4.19 28.92 -5.95
CA GLU A 82 -5.36 29.29 -6.75
C GLU A 82 -6.63 29.16 -5.90
N GLY A 83 -7.15 30.29 -5.40
CA GLY A 83 -8.18 30.29 -4.35
C GLY A 83 -7.60 29.71 -3.06
N GLU A 84 -8.30 28.78 -2.39
CA GLU A 84 -7.79 28.10 -1.19
C GLU A 84 -7.04 26.78 -1.45
N LYS A 85 -6.72 26.48 -2.72
CA LYS A 85 -5.98 25.25 -3.08
C LYS A 85 -4.64 25.61 -3.71
N TYR A 86 -3.64 24.80 -3.44
CA TYR A 86 -2.42 24.79 -4.24
C TYR A 86 -2.66 24.00 -5.53
N ARG A 87 -1.95 24.38 -6.59
CA ARG A 87 -1.81 23.63 -7.83
C ARG A 87 -0.35 23.63 -8.25
N HIS A 88 0.04 22.59 -8.98
CA HIS A 88 1.36 22.46 -9.57
C HIS A 88 1.30 22.53 -11.10
N LEU A 89 2.35 23.07 -11.72
CA LEU A 89 2.57 23.06 -13.17
C LEU A 89 3.99 22.56 -13.46
N ASP A 90 4.10 21.66 -14.44
CA ASP A 90 5.36 21.08 -14.90
C ASP A 90 6.06 22.04 -15.87
N LEU A 91 6.99 22.85 -15.37
CA LEU A 91 7.67 23.89 -16.14
C LEU A 91 8.41 23.31 -17.35
N ILE A 92 9.08 22.18 -17.16
CA ILE A 92 9.91 21.53 -18.18
C ILE A 92 9.03 20.86 -19.25
N LYS A 93 7.94 20.21 -18.87
CA LYS A 93 7.02 19.59 -19.83
C LYS A 93 6.12 20.59 -20.56
N THR A 94 5.80 21.73 -19.93
CA THR A 94 4.91 22.75 -20.51
C THR A 94 5.66 23.77 -21.38
N TYR A 95 6.88 24.17 -21.00
CA TYR A 95 7.64 25.22 -21.70
C TYR A 95 8.99 24.74 -22.27
N GLY A 96 9.42 23.53 -21.96
CA GLY A 96 10.66 22.98 -22.48
C GLY A 96 10.55 22.46 -23.91
N ASP A 97 11.62 22.67 -24.68
CA ASP A 97 11.74 22.14 -26.03
C ASP A 97 11.88 20.61 -26.04
N LYS A 98 11.39 19.97 -27.10
CA LYS A 98 11.63 18.55 -27.35
C LYS A 98 13.11 18.34 -27.64
N GLN A 99 13.81 17.61 -26.77
CA GLN A 99 15.24 17.28 -26.92
C GLN A 99 15.55 16.82 -28.34
N LYS A 100 16.44 17.55 -29.01
CA LYS A 100 17.03 17.15 -30.29
C LYS A 100 18.31 16.37 -30.00
N GLU A 101 18.52 15.25 -30.67
CA GLU A 101 19.76 14.46 -30.57
C GLU A 101 21.00 15.20 -31.10
N THR A 102 20.81 16.34 -31.77
CA THR A 102 21.86 17.25 -32.25
C THR A 102 21.46 18.71 -32.00
N GLY A 103 22.34 19.45 -31.30
CA GLY A 103 22.10 20.85 -30.93
C GLY A 103 23.12 21.37 -29.89
N PRO A 104 23.00 22.63 -29.46
CA PRO A 104 23.75 23.15 -28.32
C PRO A 104 23.32 22.47 -27.01
N PHE A 105 24.21 22.45 -26.01
CA PHE A 105 23.99 21.80 -24.71
C PHE A 105 22.83 22.46 -23.94
N PHE A 106 22.81 23.78 -23.85
CA PHE A 106 21.61 24.55 -23.54
C PHE A 106 20.92 24.92 -24.85
N SER A 107 19.75 24.32 -25.09
CA SER A 107 18.90 24.56 -26.27
C SER A 107 17.56 25.21 -25.91
N ASN A 108 17.39 25.61 -24.65
CA ASN A 108 16.17 26.16 -24.08
C ASN A 108 16.47 27.37 -23.20
N LEU A 109 15.49 28.25 -23.08
CA LEU A 109 15.45 29.32 -22.09
C LEU A 109 14.00 29.45 -21.62
N ILE A 110 13.78 29.32 -20.31
CA ILE A 110 12.48 29.50 -19.68
C ILE A 110 12.58 30.71 -18.75
N SER A 111 11.78 31.73 -19.01
CA SER A 111 11.69 32.98 -18.25
C SER A 111 10.25 33.19 -17.78
N GLY A 112 10.05 33.69 -16.56
CA GLY A 112 8.73 34.04 -16.05
C GLY A 112 8.74 34.69 -14.67
N ASP A 113 7.66 35.40 -14.37
CA ASP A 113 7.46 36.06 -13.07
C ASP A 113 7.07 35.05 -11.98
N LEU A 114 7.70 35.14 -10.81
CA LEU A 114 7.34 34.42 -9.60
C LEU A 114 6.59 35.34 -8.63
N SER A 115 5.42 34.90 -8.16
CA SER A 115 4.77 35.55 -7.00
C SER A 115 5.40 35.07 -5.69
N PRO A 116 5.37 35.86 -4.60
CA PRO A 116 5.93 35.42 -3.30
C PRO A 116 5.29 34.13 -2.73
N ASP A 117 4.01 33.88 -3.03
CA ASP A 117 3.31 32.63 -2.68
C ASP A 117 3.63 31.47 -3.66
N ASN A 118 4.71 31.55 -4.46
CA ASN A 118 5.12 30.51 -5.39
C ASN A 118 6.35 29.75 -4.88
N LEU A 119 6.30 28.43 -5.07
CA LEU A 119 7.32 27.49 -4.66
C LEU A 119 7.81 26.75 -5.92
N VAL A 120 9.09 26.91 -6.27
CA VAL A 120 9.69 26.24 -7.42
C VAL A 120 10.57 25.10 -6.95
N ILE A 121 10.43 23.93 -7.58
CA ILE A 121 11.17 22.70 -7.26
C ILE A 121 11.83 22.20 -8.53
N PHE A 122 13.15 21.99 -8.49
CA PHE A 122 13.90 21.25 -9.50
C PHE A 122 14.49 19.99 -8.87
N CYS A 123 14.42 18.85 -9.55
CA CYS A 123 15.08 17.64 -9.07
C CYS A 123 15.43 16.65 -10.17
N THR A 124 16.33 15.73 -9.83
CA THR A 124 16.73 14.59 -10.66
C THR A 124 15.53 13.65 -10.87
N ALA A 125 15.37 13.12 -12.09
CA ALA A 125 14.24 12.27 -12.46
C ALA A 125 13.85 11.16 -11.43
N PRO A 126 14.81 10.42 -10.80
CA PRO A 126 14.48 9.34 -9.86
C PRO A 126 13.68 9.76 -8.61
N VAL A 127 13.64 11.04 -8.23
CA VAL A 127 12.88 11.49 -7.05
C VAL A 127 11.39 11.14 -7.19
N PHE A 128 10.84 11.24 -8.41
CA PHE A 128 9.43 10.97 -8.67
C PHE A 128 9.08 9.48 -8.83
N ASP A 129 10.07 8.60 -8.87
CA ASP A 129 9.84 7.15 -8.77
C ASP A 129 9.40 6.75 -7.34
N PHE A 130 9.69 7.59 -6.33
CA PHE A 130 9.43 7.32 -4.91
C PHE A 130 8.53 8.36 -4.21
N LEU A 131 8.54 9.63 -4.66
CA LEU A 131 7.75 10.72 -4.08
C LEU A 131 6.88 11.39 -5.14
N THR A 132 5.56 11.38 -4.96
CA THR A 132 4.63 12.13 -5.84
C THR A 132 4.74 13.63 -5.61
N ILE A 133 4.39 14.44 -6.61
CA ILE A 133 4.37 15.90 -6.50
C ILE A 133 3.46 16.39 -5.38
N ASP A 134 2.27 15.80 -5.21
CA ASP A 134 1.34 16.13 -4.12
C ASP A 134 1.90 15.79 -2.73
N ARG A 135 2.73 14.73 -2.63
CA ARG A 135 3.39 14.37 -1.36
C ARG A 135 4.54 15.33 -1.07
N LEU A 136 5.30 15.72 -2.07
CA LEU A 136 6.39 16.69 -1.97
C LEU A 136 5.85 18.09 -1.62
N GLU A 137 4.76 18.53 -2.27
CA GLU A 137 3.96 19.70 -1.92
C GLU A 137 3.54 19.67 -0.44
N LYS A 138 2.86 18.61 0.01
CA LYS A 138 2.43 18.47 1.40
C LYS A 138 3.58 18.49 2.40
N ILE A 139 4.72 17.88 2.08
CA ILE A 139 5.91 17.89 2.96
C ILE A 139 6.46 19.30 3.13
N ILE A 140 6.58 20.06 2.03
CA ILE A 140 7.13 21.42 2.06
C ILE A 140 6.14 22.40 2.71
N LEU A 141 4.84 22.29 2.44
CA LEU A 141 3.83 23.21 2.97
C LEU A 141 3.43 22.94 4.43
N SER A 142 3.75 21.75 4.99
CA SER A 142 3.38 21.39 6.37
C SER A 142 4.47 21.69 7.41
N ARG A 143 5.64 22.20 7.00
CA ARG A 143 6.84 22.35 7.85
C ARG A 143 7.65 23.59 7.46
N PRO A 144 8.53 24.10 8.34
CA PRO A 144 9.59 25.03 7.94
C PRO A 144 10.46 24.42 6.83
N MET A 145 10.98 25.24 5.92
CA MET A 145 11.72 24.78 4.73
C MET A 145 12.92 23.87 5.08
N GLU A 146 13.70 24.24 6.09
CA GLU A 146 14.86 23.45 6.56
C GLU A 146 14.45 22.06 7.06
N ASP A 147 13.35 21.96 7.80
CA ASP A 147 12.83 20.69 8.31
C ASP A 147 12.19 19.84 7.21
N ALA A 148 11.59 20.48 6.20
CA ALA A 148 11.10 19.81 5.00
C ALA A 148 12.27 19.21 4.20
N CYS A 149 13.33 19.99 3.94
CA CYS A 149 14.54 19.51 3.27
C CYS A 149 15.20 18.36 4.04
N ARG A 150 15.41 18.51 5.36
CA ARG A 150 16.01 17.45 6.20
C ARG A 150 15.16 16.18 6.23
N TYR A 151 13.84 16.31 6.21
CA TYR A 151 12.93 15.16 6.12
C TYR A 151 12.98 14.48 4.75
N LEU A 152 13.01 15.24 3.65
CA LEU A 152 13.15 14.71 2.29
C LEU A 152 14.48 13.99 2.10
N GLU A 153 15.59 14.60 2.53
CA GLU A 153 16.93 14.01 2.52
C GLU A 153 16.96 12.68 3.29
N LYS A 154 16.48 12.66 4.54
CA LYS A 154 16.41 11.43 5.33
C LYS A 154 15.54 10.35 4.66
N THR A 155 14.40 10.75 4.09
CA THR A 155 13.47 9.82 3.42
C THR A 155 14.08 9.20 2.17
N LEU A 156 14.79 9.99 1.36
CA LEU A 156 15.44 9.53 0.13
C LEU A 156 16.70 8.69 0.42
N ASN A 157 17.50 9.07 1.42
CA ASN A 157 18.69 8.32 1.85
C ASN A 157 18.37 6.97 2.52
N GLN A 158 17.13 6.75 2.96
CA GLN A 158 16.66 5.46 3.50
C GLN A 158 16.31 4.44 2.41
N ILE A 159 16.33 4.81 1.13
CA ILE A 159 16.00 3.91 0.02
C ILE A 159 17.27 3.17 -0.40
N GLU A 160 17.35 1.88 -0.09
CA GLU A 160 18.48 1.01 -0.51
C GLU A 160 18.49 0.81 -2.04
N ASN A 161 19.09 1.75 -2.76
CA ASN A 161 19.32 1.68 -4.20
C ASN A 161 20.69 2.29 -4.56
N GLN A 162 21.13 2.07 -5.80
CA GLN A 162 22.36 2.69 -6.34
C GLN A 162 22.08 3.99 -7.12
N LEU A 163 20.97 4.68 -6.79
CA LEU A 163 20.57 5.91 -7.47
C LEU A 163 21.10 7.13 -6.70
N SER A 164 21.34 8.22 -7.43
CA SER A 164 21.70 9.50 -6.83
C SER A 164 20.49 10.43 -6.92
N PHE A 165 20.09 10.98 -5.77
CA PHE A 165 19.03 11.97 -5.67
C PHE A 165 19.63 13.37 -5.54
N GLY A 166 19.08 14.33 -6.27
CA GLY A 166 19.41 15.75 -6.13
C GLY A 166 18.16 16.61 -6.30
N GLY A 167 18.06 17.69 -5.53
CA GLY A 167 16.93 18.60 -5.59
C GLY A 167 17.28 20.00 -5.09
N LEU A 168 16.58 20.99 -5.63
CA LEU A 168 16.65 22.41 -5.28
C LEU A 168 15.21 22.90 -5.09
N ILE A 169 14.96 23.59 -3.97
CA ILE A 169 13.65 24.16 -3.63
C ILE A 169 13.84 25.65 -3.41
N ILE A 170 13.02 26.46 -4.10
CA ILE A 170 13.10 27.93 -4.13
C ILE A 170 11.76 28.47 -3.63
N ASN A 171 11.80 29.32 -2.61
CA ASN A 171 10.64 30.02 -2.06
C ASN A 171 11.02 31.49 -1.81
N LEU A 172 10.22 32.43 -2.32
CA LEU A 172 10.48 33.87 -2.18
C LEU A 172 9.89 34.38 -0.86
N LEU A 173 10.72 34.39 0.18
CA LEU A 173 10.32 34.83 1.52
C LEU A 173 9.98 36.33 1.56
N THR A 174 8.69 36.67 1.66
CA THR A 174 8.26 38.01 2.07
C THR A 174 8.58 38.23 3.57
N PRO A 175 9.29 39.30 3.96
CA PRO A 175 9.74 39.50 5.35
C PRO A 175 8.64 40.02 6.29
N THR A 176 7.42 39.47 6.23
CA THR A 176 6.38 39.61 7.28
C THR A 176 5.24 38.63 7.08
N ALA A 177 5.13 37.59 7.93
CA ALA A 177 3.86 37.00 8.40
C ALA A 177 4.09 35.80 9.33
N GLN A 178 4.19 36.05 10.65
CA GLN A 178 3.83 35.03 11.63
C GLN A 178 2.32 34.78 11.54
N ARG A 179 1.89 33.76 10.79
CA ARG A 179 0.45 33.45 10.61
C ARG A 179 -0.14 32.82 11.88
N GLN A 180 -0.75 33.65 12.73
CA GLN A 180 -1.86 33.20 13.56
C GLN A 180 -3.04 32.82 12.66
N ILE A 181 -3.71 31.71 12.96
CA ILE A 181 -4.89 31.24 12.23
C ILE A 181 -6.14 31.85 12.88
N GLN A 182 -6.91 32.61 12.11
CA GLN A 182 -8.31 32.91 12.41
C GLN A 182 -9.19 32.54 11.21
N ILE A 183 -10.35 31.97 11.49
CA ILE A 183 -11.33 31.50 10.51
C ILE A 183 -12.58 32.36 10.64
N ALA A 184 -13.03 33.01 9.56
CA ALA A 184 -14.41 33.50 9.44
C ALA A 184 -14.86 33.67 7.97
N SER A 185 -15.84 32.84 7.60
CA SER A 185 -17.08 33.21 6.89
C SER A 185 -17.05 34.01 5.57
N SER A 186 -17.28 33.27 4.47
CA SER A 186 -18.23 33.55 3.37
C SER A 186 -18.45 34.99 2.86
N VAL A 187 -17.99 35.25 1.63
CA VAL A 187 -18.58 36.26 0.72
C VAL A 187 -18.74 35.63 -0.67
N LYS A 188 -19.91 35.80 -1.31
CA LYS A 188 -20.15 35.43 -2.72
C LYS A 188 -19.62 36.54 -3.64
N ILE A 189 -18.78 36.20 -4.62
CA ILE A 189 -18.58 37.01 -5.84
C ILE A 189 -18.53 36.08 -7.07
N THR A 190 -19.10 36.55 -8.18
CA THR A 190 -19.31 35.83 -9.45
C THR A 190 -18.04 35.65 -10.30
N PRO A 191 -17.86 34.51 -10.99
CA PRO A 191 -16.73 34.28 -11.88
C PRO A 191 -17.03 34.77 -13.31
N ASP A 192 -16.93 36.07 -13.56
CA ASP A 192 -17.07 36.64 -14.90
C ASP A 192 -15.86 37.52 -15.25
N ASN A 193 -14.82 36.90 -15.83
CA ASN A 193 -13.81 37.54 -16.69
C ASN A 193 -12.80 36.56 -17.33
N SER A 194 -12.66 35.32 -16.82
CA SER A 194 -11.73 34.32 -17.37
C SER A 194 -12.27 33.55 -18.59
N ILE A 195 -13.58 33.40 -18.75
CA ILE A 195 -14.18 32.62 -19.85
C ILE A 195 -14.04 33.31 -21.22
N ARG A 196 -14.13 34.65 -21.29
CA ARG A 196 -14.06 35.39 -22.57
C ARG A 196 -12.67 35.42 -23.23
N ARG A 197 -11.60 35.02 -22.55
CA ARG A 197 -10.26 34.83 -23.17
C ARG A 197 -9.98 33.40 -23.62
N LEU A 198 -10.75 32.40 -23.15
CA LEU A 198 -10.62 31.01 -23.61
C LEU A 198 -11.36 30.79 -24.94
N VAL A 199 -12.60 31.27 -25.06
CA VAL A 199 -13.43 31.14 -26.29
C VAL A 199 -12.79 31.79 -27.53
N ARG A 200 -11.92 32.81 -27.35
CA ARG A 200 -11.20 33.43 -28.47
C ARG A 200 -9.94 32.65 -28.89
N LYS A 201 -9.27 31.97 -27.96
CA LYS A 201 -8.06 31.18 -28.23
C LYS A 201 -8.38 29.78 -28.76
N GLU A 202 -9.53 29.24 -28.41
CA GLU A 202 -10.07 27.99 -28.96
C GLU A 202 -10.29 28.12 -30.48
N ARG A 203 -10.95 29.20 -30.93
CA ARG A 203 -11.19 29.49 -32.37
C ARG A 203 -9.94 29.74 -33.22
N GLU A 204 -8.81 30.12 -32.63
CA GLU A 204 -7.54 30.27 -33.35
C GLU A 204 -6.72 28.98 -33.37
N THR A 205 -6.99 28.04 -32.44
CA THR A 205 -6.27 26.75 -32.38
C THR A 205 -7.00 25.62 -33.12
N GLU A 206 -8.33 25.72 -33.26
CA GLU A 206 -9.16 24.78 -34.05
C GLU A 206 -8.76 24.73 -35.54
N ASN A 207 -8.13 25.78 -36.07
CA ASN A 207 -7.64 25.85 -37.45
C ASN A 207 -6.23 25.25 -37.69
N ILE A 208 -5.52 24.79 -36.65
CA ILE A 208 -4.11 24.35 -36.78
C ILE A 208 -3.90 22.86 -36.46
N LEU A 209 -4.83 22.20 -35.76
CA LEU A 209 -4.71 20.78 -35.40
C LEU A 209 -5.89 19.90 -35.84
N SER A 210 -6.30 20.04 -37.10
CA SER A 210 -6.89 18.91 -37.85
C SER A 210 -5.79 18.26 -38.73
N PRO A 211 -5.28 17.06 -38.39
CA PRO A 211 -4.28 16.40 -39.23
C PRO A 211 -4.91 15.96 -40.56
N SER A 212 -4.44 16.61 -41.62
CA SER A 212 -4.88 16.49 -43.00
C SER A 212 -4.50 15.15 -43.66
N LEU A 213 -5.27 14.09 -43.41
CA LEU A 213 -5.20 12.84 -44.17
C LEU A 213 -6.42 12.59 -45.09
N LEU A 214 -7.45 13.44 -45.02
CA LEU A 214 -8.65 13.36 -45.88
C LEU A 214 -8.62 14.29 -47.10
N ALA A 215 -7.73 15.29 -47.13
CA ALA A 215 -7.61 16.22 -48.26
C ALA A 215 -6.91 15.61 -49.50
N VAL A 216 -6.01 14.64 -49.31
CA VAL A 216 -5.26 14.01 -50.41
C VAL A 216 -6.13 13.04 -51.24
N PHE A 217 -7.12 12.40 -50.62
CA PHE A 217 -7.97 11.41 -51.30
C PHE A 217 -9.14 12.01 -52.09
N LYS A 218 -9.55 13.26 -51.81
CA LYS A 218 -10.67 13.89 -52.53
C LYS A 218 -10.30 14.27 -53.97
N ASN A 219 -9.06 14.72 -54.19
CA ASN A 219 -8.56 15.17 -55.50
C ASN A 219 -8.31 14.05 -56.53
N PHE A 220 -8.50 12.77 -56.17
CA PHE A 220 -8.36 11.64 -57.09
C PHE A 220 -9.71 11.09 -57.62
N PHE A 221 -10.84 11.45 -57.00
CA PHE A 221 -12.17 10.94 -57.37
C PHE A 221 -13.08 11.95 -58.09
N GLU A 222 -12.78 13.26 -58.05
CA GLU A 222 -13.54 14.30 -58.78
C GLU A 222 -13.12 14.47 -60.26
N LYS A 223 -12.38 13.51 -60.84
CA LYS A 223 -11.93 13.55 -62.25
C LYS A 223 -12.51 12.47 -63.17
N PHE A 224 -13.52 11.73 -62.71
CA PHE A 224 -14.18 10.66 -63.48
C PHE A 224 -15.72 10.69 -63.41
N GLU A 225 -16.35 11.86 -63.47
CA GLU A 225 -17.74 11.95 -63.96
C GLU A 225 -18.11 13.35 -64.49
N LYS A 226 -18.72 13.42 -65.70
CA LYS A 226 -19.40 14.58 -66.33
C LYS A 226 -18.46 15.74 -66.75
N LYS A 227 -18.45 16.27 -68.00
CA LYS A 227 -19.44 16.27 -69.11
C LYS A 227 -18.77 16.35 -70.51
N LYS A 228 -19.57 16.04 -71.53
CA LYS A 228 -19.42 16.20 -73.00
C LYS A 228 -20.83 16.59 -73.52
N VAL A 229 -21.13 17.28 -74.62
CA VAL A 229 -20.45 17.91 -75.80
C VAL A 229 -21.27 19.22 -76.05
N PRO A 230 -20.72 20.44 -76.36
CA PRO A 230 -20.28 20.81 -77.73
C PRO A 230 -19.23 21.98 -77.79
N ASN A 231 -18.76 22.55 -78.92
CA ASN A 231 -18.67 22.14 -80.33
C ASN A 231 -17.49 22.88 -81.02
N ASN A 232 -17.13 22.44 -82.24
CA ASN A 232 -16.47 23.15 -83.35
C ASN A 232 -14.99 23.62 -83.24
N GLU A 233 -14.24 23.32 -84.34
CA GLU A 233 -13.21 24.15 -85.04
C GLU A 233 -11.94 24.59 -84.25
N THR A 234 -10.69 24.56 -84.78
CA THR A 234 -10.15 24.24 -86.12
C THR A 234 -8.68 23.75 -86.02
N GLU A 235 -8.15 23.27 -87.16
CA GLU A 235 -6.74 23.11 -87.61
C GLU A 235 -5.65 24.02 -86.93
N THR A 236 -4.34 23.69 -86.84
CA THR A 236 -3.47 22.84 -87.70
C THR A 236 -2.21 22.26 -86.98
N GLU A 237 -1.50 21.38 -87.71
CA GLU A 237 -0.20 20.68 -87.48
C GLU A 237 1.08 21.57 -87.34
N PRO A 238 2.33 21.07 -87.11
CA PRO A 238 2.87 19.73 -87.43
C PRO A 238 3.79 19.00 -86.41
N THR A 239 4.25 17.83 -86.88
CA THR A 239 5.09 16.77 -86.29
C THR A 239 6.54 17.13 -85.94
N VAL A 240 7.16 16.34 -85.03
CA VAL A 240 8.34 15.45 -85.26
C VAL A 240 8.89 14.88 -83.92
N GLN A 241 9.28 13.59 -83.90
CA GLN A 241 10.00 12.94 -82.78
C GLN A 241 11.53 13.15 -82.88
N PRO A 242 12.33 12.97 -81.80
CA PRO A 242 12.96 11.66 -81.63
C PRO A 242 13.26 11.18 -80.18
N ARG A 243 13.32 9.84 -80.07
CA ARG A 243 14.07 8.90 -79.18
C ARG A 243 14.87 9.37 -77.94
N SER A 244 15.03 8.37 -77.05
CA SER A 244 15.93 8.24 -75.86
C SER A 244 15.42 8.95 -74.60
N ASP A 245 15.61 8.46 -73.37
CA ASP A 245 16.70 7.60 -72.88
C ASP A 245 16.34 6.32 -72.13
N LEU A 246 17.16 5.28 -72.34
CA LEU A 246 17.08 3.97 -71.67
C LEU A 246 17.55 3.97 -70.20
N GLU A 247 18.07 5.07 -69.68
CA GLU A 247 18.65 5.12 -68.33
C GLU A 247 17.59 5.14 -67.21
N THR A 248 16.46 5.80 -67.44
CA THR A 248 15.36 5.92 -66.46
C THR A 248 14.75 4.54 -66.16
N ILE A 249 14.62 3.69 -67.18
CA ILE A 249 14.09 2.32 -67.06
C ILE A 249 15.08 1.42 -66.30
N LYS A 250 16.39 1.57 -66.50
CA LYS A 250 17.42 0.82 -65.74
C LYS A 250 17.45 1.19 -64.25
N LYS A 251 17.14 2.44 -63.87
CA LYS A 251 17.04 2.84 -62.45
C LYS A 251 15.82 2.21 -61.76
N ILE A 252 14.67 2.11 -62.43
CA ILE A 252 13.45 1.50 -61.87
C ILE A 252 13.63 -0.02 -61.67
N ALA A 253 14.27 -0.71 -62.61
CA ALA A 253 14.59 -2.14 -62.47
C ALA A 253 15.49 -2.45 -61.25
N LYS A 254 16.37 -1.52 -60.86
CA LYS A 254 17.27 -1.66 -59.71
C LYS A 254 16.56 -1.55 -58.36
N ILE A 255 15.37 -0.94 -58.32
CA ILE A 255 14.53 -0.83 -57.11
C ILE A 255 13.73 -2.13 -56.90
N TYR A 256 13.19 -2.72 -57.97
CA TYR A 256 12.37 -3.94 -57.88
C TYR A 256 13.17 -5.14 -57.32
N ASN A 257 14.43 -5.32 -57.76
CA ASN A 257 15.32 -6.37 -57.25
C ASN A 257 15.87 -6.12 -55.82
N ARG A 258 15.55 -4.99 -55.18
CA ARG A 258 15.95 -4.73 -53.78
C ARG A 258 14.84 -5.05 -52.77
N ILE A 259 13.60 -5.25 -53.23
CA ILE A 259 12.43 -5.56 -52.39
C ILE A 259 12.16 -7.08 -52.31
N THR A 260 12.66 -7.87 -53.27
CA THR A 260 12.50 -9.34 -53.30
C THR A 260 13.45 -10.11 -52.37
N GLY A 261 14.43 -9.46 -51.73
CA GLY A 261 15.39 -10.11 -50.82
C GLY A 261 14.81 -10.69 -49.52
N TRP A 262 13.57 -10.33 -49.16
CA TRP A 262 12.98 -10.69 -47.86
C TRP A 262 12.56 -12.16 -47.72
N GLN A 263 12.48 -12.90 -48.84
CA GLN A 263 12.08 -14.32 -48.84
C GLN A 263 13.10 -15.26 -48.17
N GLY A 264 14.35 -14.82 -47.94
CA GLY A 264 15.38 -15.60 -47.27
C GLY A 264 15.28 -15.63 -45.73
N GLN A 265 14.95 -14.50 -45.09
CA GLN A 265 14.99 -14.38 -43.62
C GLN A 265 13.71 -14.90 -42.93
N VAL A 266 12.54 -14.71 -43.54
CA VAL A 266 11.26 -15.25 -43.00
C VAL A 266 11.29 -16.78 -42.94
N LYS A 267 12.06 -17.44 -43.82
CA LYS A 267 12.24 -18.91 -43.83
C LYS A 267 13.12 -19.43 -42.68
N LYS A 268 13.85 -18.56 -41.97
CA LYS A 268 14.70 -18.91 -40.83
C LYS A 268 13.97 -18.77 -39.49
N THR A 269 13.14 -17.73 -39.32
CA THR A 269 12.34 -17.52 -38.10
C THR A 269 11.14 -18.46 -37.99
N TRP A 270 10.54 -18.89 -39.10
CA TRP A 270 9.45 -19.89 -39.08
C TRP A 270 9.89 -21.32 -38.72
N ARG A 271 11.20 -21.62 -38.72
CA ARG A 271 11.73 -22.96 -38.37
C ARG A 271 12.06 -23.13 -36.87
N THR A 272 12.19 -22.04 -36.11
CA THR A 272 12.39 -22.09 -34.65
C THR A 272 11.06 -22.22 -33.89
N THR A 273 10.01 -21.50 -34.30
CA THR A 273 8.72 -21.51 -33.59
C THR A 273 8.01 -22.86 -33.65
N ILE A 274 8.15 -23.60 -34.75
CA ILE A 274 7.51 -24.93 -34.94
C ILE A 274 8.23 -26.04 -34.15
N LYS A 275 9.54 -25.90 -33.87
CA LYS A 275 10.31 -26.86 -33.06
C LYS A 275 10.07 -26.74 -31.54
N PHE A 276 9.39 -25.68 -31.07
CA PHE A 276 9.06 -25.52 -29.65
C PHE A 276 7.75 -26.25 -29.26
N PHE A 277 6.83 -26.44 -30.21
CA PHE A 277 5.54 -27.11 -29.99
C PHE A 277 5.54 -28.62 -30.33
N SER A 278 6.70 -29.22 -30.61
CA SER A 278 6.82 -30.62 -31.04
C SER A 278 8.05 -31.34 -30.45
N ARG A 279 8.11 -31.41 -29.11
CA ARG A 279 8.93 -32.39 -28.39
C ARG A 279 8.04 -33.23 -27.45
N PRO A 280 7.99 -34.56 -27.60
CA PRO A 280 7.46 -35.41 -26.54
C PRO A 280 8.41 -35.38 -25.33
N ALA A 281 7.86 -35.51 -24.12
CA ALA A 281 8.67 -35.70 -22.93
C ALA A 281 9.43 -37.04 -23.04
N ARG A 282 10.75 -37.02 -22.82
CA ARG A 282 11.51 -38.26 -22.59
C ARG A 282 11.33 -38.68 -21.12
N PRO A 283 11.20 -39.98 -20.82
CA PRO A 283 11.36 -40.45 -19.46
C PRO A 283 12.82 -40.26 -19.02
N THR A 284 13.01 -39.90 -17.76
CA THR A 284 14.32 -39.93 -17.09
C THR A 284 14.42 -41.25 -16.34
N GLU A 285 15.30 -42.13 -16.79
CA GLU A 285 15.75 -43.28 -16.01
C GLU A 285 16.95 -42.90 -15.11
N ASP A 286 17.05 -43.62 -14.00
CA ASP A 286 18.21 -43.82 -13.13
C ASP A 286 18.73 -42.68 -12.24
N ALA A 287 18.16 -42.63 -11.03
CA ALA A 287 18.92 -42.52 -9.77
C ALA A 287 18.32 -43.52 -8.76
N PRO A 288 19.13 -44.16 -7.88
CA PRO A 288 18.75 -45.41 -7.23
C PRO A 288 17.73 -45.26 -6.09
N VAL A 289 16.98 -46.35 -5.86
CA VAL A 289 15.99 -46.50 -4.80
C VAL A 289 16.66 -46.93 -3.49
N GLU A 290 16.40 -46.20 -2.41
CA GLU A 290 16.30 -46.80 -1.08
C GLU A 290 14.90 -46.61 -0.47
N LYS A 291 14.56 -47.51 0.45
CA LYS A 291 13.19 -47.81 0.90
C LYS A 291 12.69 -46.80 1.93
N ILE A 292 11.36 -46.62 1.99
CA ILE A 292 10.57 -46.78 3.22
C ILE A 292 9.09 -47.04 2.84
N ILE A 293 8.38 -47.76 3.72
CA ILE A 293 7.05 -48.34 3.51
C ILE A 293 5.96 -47.48 4.19
N ALA A 294 4.71 -47.65 3.75
CA ALA A 294 3.46 -47.07 4.26
C ALA A 294 3.17 -45.59 3.89
N SER A 295 1.91 -45.16 3.69
CA SER A 295 0.63 -45.84 3.89
C SER A 295 -0.42 -45.50 2.80
N LYS A 296 -1.28 -46.45 2.44
CA LYS A 296 -2.43 -46.22 1.54
C LYS A 296 -3.63 -45.71 2.35
N LYS A 297 -4.10 -44.47 2.10
CA LYS A 297 -5.54 -44.10 2.02
C LYS A 297 -5.73 -42.60 1.69
N SER A 298 -6.33 -42.33 0.53
CA SER A 298 -7.08 -41.11 0.12
C SER A 298 -6.63 -40.54 -1.24
N ALA A 299 -7.05 -41.20 -2.33
CA ALA A 299 -6.84 -40.71 -3.70
C ALA A 299 -7.95 -41.10 -4.70
N LYS A 300 -9.14 -41.50 -4.21
CA LYS A 300 -10.23 -42.04 -5.05
C LYS A 300 -11.25 -41.01 -5.57
N THR A 301 -11.19 -39.75 -5.16
CA THR A 301 -12.17 -38.71 -5.56
C THR A 301 -11.65 -37.73 -6.62
N THR A 302 -10.36 -37.81 -6.99
CA THR A 302 -9.72 -36.88 -7.95
C THR A 302 -9.62 -37.45 -9.37
N HIS A 303 -9.66 -38.78 -9.53
CA HIS A 303 -9.43 -39.43 -10.83
C HIS A 303 -10.61 -39.33 -11.82
N SER A 304 -11.86 -39.24 -11.36
CA SER A 304 -13.04 -39.16 -12.26
C SER A 304 -13.18 -37.80 -12.97
N LYS A 305 -12.84 -36.69 -12.29
CA LYS A 305 -12.90 -35.33 -12.87
C LYS A 305 -11.80 -35.05 -13.90
N ILE A 306 -10.70 -35.82 -13.87
CA ILE A 306 -9.61 -35.71 -14.85
C ILE A 306 -9.96 -36.48 -16.12
N GLN A 307 -10.48 -37.72 -16.00
CA GLN A 307 -10.94 -38.54 -17.12
C GLN A 307 -12.00 -37.80 -17.98
N TYR A 308 -13.03 -37.23 -17.35
CA TYR A 308 -14.05 -36.45 -18.06
C TYR A 308 -13.48 -35.24 -18.84
N LYS A 309 -12.48 -34.55 -18.30
CA LYS A 309 -11.80 -33.44 -18.99
C LYS A 309 -10.94 -33.90 -20.18
N ILE A 310 -10.45 -35.14 -20.17
CA ILE A 310 -9.67 -35.73 -21.28
C ILE A 310 -10.63 -36.13 -22.41
N GLU A 311 -11.73 -36.83 -22.12
CA GLU A 311 -12.74 -37.17 -23.13
C GLU A 311 -13.37 -35.94 -23.79
N LEU A 312 -13.69 -34.89 -23.01
CA LEU A 312 -14.24 -33.65 -23.57
C LEU A 312 -13.27 -32.98 -24.54
N ARG A 313 -11.96 -32.98 -24.21
CA ARG A 313 -10.90 -32.47 -25.10
C ARG A 313 -10.80 -33.32 -26.37
N GLN A 314 -10.86 -34.64 -26.27
CA GLN A 314 -10.81 -35.53 -27.43
C GLN A 314 -12.01 -35.32 -28.38
N LYS A 315 -13.23 -35.16 -27.82
CA LYS A 315 -14.43 -34.79 -28.60
C LYS A 315 -14.29 -33.43 -29.28
N LEU A 316 -13.78 -32.41 -28.57
CA LEU A 316 -13.55 -31.08 -29.14
C LEU A 316 -12.49 -31.09 -30.25
N ILE A 317 -11.42 -31.88 -30.12
CA ILE A 317 -10.39 -32.07 -31.17
C ILE A 317 -11.02 -32.71 -32.42
N ASN A 318 -11.83 -33.76 -32.26
CA ASN A 318 -12.48 -34.42 -33.39
C ASN A 318 -13.52 -33.52 -34.07
N LEU A 319 -14.32 -32.75 -33.32
CA LEU A 319 -15.22 -31.72 -33.86
C LEU A 319 -14.46 -30.64 -34.63
N TRP A 320 -13.31 -30.20 -34.12
CA TRP A 320 -12.46 -29.22 -34.79
C TRP A 320 -11.85 -29.78 -36.08
N GLN A 321 -11.40 -31.04 -36.10
CA GLN A 321 -10.92 -31.71 -37.31
C GLN A 321 -12.00 -31.84 -38.38
N VAL A 322 -13.23 -32.24 -38.01
CA VAL A 322 -14.37 -32.29 -38.95
C VAL A 322 -14.70 -30.91 -39.49
N GLY A 323 -14.72 -29.87 -38.64
CA GLY A 323 -14.93 -28.48 -39.05
C GLY A 323 -13.86 -27.96 -40.01
N VAL A 324 -12.58 -28.25 -39.76
CA VAL A 324 -11.48 -27.85 -40.66
C VAL A 324 -11.58 -28.55 -42.01
N VAL A 325 -11.99 -29.83 -42.06
CA VAL A 325 -12.15 -30.58 -43.31
C VAL A 325 -13.35 -30.07 -44.13
N THR A 326 -14.49 -29.76 -43.51
CA THR A 326 -15.66 -29.20 -44.21
C THR A 326 -15.41 -27.77 -44.69
N ILE A 327 -14.76 -26.93 -43.88
CA ILE A 327 -14.32 -25.58 -44.28
C ILE A 327 -13.34 -25.66 -45.46
N LYS A 328 -12.38 -26.59 -45.44
CA LYS A 328 -11.43 -26.80 -46.54
C LYS A 328 -12.16 -27.20 -47.84
N MET A 329 -13.14 -28.10 -47.78
CA MET A 329 -13.96 -28.47 -48.95
C MET A 329 -14.82 -27.31 -49.47
N LEU A 330 -15.42 -26.51 -48.57
CA LEU A 330 -16.18 -25.31 -48.94
C LEU A 330 -15.28 -24.27 -49.63
N ILE A 331 -14.12 -23.97 -49.05
CA ILE A 331 -13.12 -23.08 -49.65
C ILE A 331 -12.68 -23.62 -51.02
N GLN A 332 -12.45 -24.92 -51.16
CA GLN A 332 -12.01 -25.53 -52.42
C GLN A 332 -13.09 -25.45 -53.52
N LYS A 333 -14.38 -25.68 -53.20
CA LYS A 333 -15.51 -25.46 -54.12
C LYS A 333 -15.70 -23.98 -54.47
N LEU A 334 -15.62 -23.08 -53.49
CA LEU A 334 -15.70 -21.63 -53.71
C LEU A 334 -14.54 -21.14 -54.60
N TRP A 335 -13.33 -21.67 -54.40
CA TRP A 335 -12.16 -21.33 -55.20
C TRP A 335 -12.26 -21.85 -56.64
N GLN A 336 -12.83 -23.05 -56.85
CA GLN A 336 -13.13 -23.55 -58.20
C GLN A 336 -14.18 -22.69 -58.93
N MET A 337 -15.29 -22.33 -58.26
CA MET A 337 -16.30 -21.45 -58.84
C MET A 337 -15.77 -20.03 -59.11
N ALA A 338 -14.99 -19.46 -58.18
CA ALA A 338 -14.35 -18.17 -58.35
C ALA A 338 -13.33 -18.18 -59.50
N ARG A 339 -12.51 -19.24 -59.61
CA ARG A 339 -11.54 -19.40 -60.71
C ARG A 339 -12.22 -19.48 -62.08
N ALA A 340 -13.31 -20.24 -62.20
CA ALA A 340 -14.08 -20.31 -63.45
C ALA A 340 -14.66 -18.94 -63.84
N ARG A 341 -15.25 -18.20 -62.89
CA ARG A 341 -15.79 -16.85 -63.14
C ARG A 341 -14.71 -15.79 -63.38
N LEU A 342 -13.53 -15.87 -62.76
CA LEU A 342 -12.40 -14.99 -63.07
C LEU A 342 -11.87 -15.21 -64.49
N LEU A 343 -11.79 -16.47 -64.93
CA LEU A 343 -11.31 -16.84 -66.26
C LEU A 343 -12.29 -16.47 -67.39
N ALA A 344 -13.53 -16.11 -67.06
CA ALA A 344 -14.52 -15.58 -68.00
C ALA A 344 -14.49 -14.03 -68.15
N LEU A 345 -13.80 -13.31 -67.26
CA LEU A 345 -13.74 -11.84 -67.30
C LEU A 345 -12.68 -11.33 -68.30
N PRO A 346 -12.86 -10.14 -68.93
CA PRO A 346 -11.81 -9.47 -69.69
C PRO A 346 -10.56 -9.18 -68.84
N PRO A 347 -9.34 -9.15 -69.43
CA PRO A 347 -8.08 -9.07 -68.67
C PRO A 347 -8.01 -7.85 -67.74
N THR A 348 -8.50 -6.68 -68.17
CA THR A 348 -8.57 -5.46 -67.35
C THR A 348 -9.40 -5.63 -66.07
N ARG A 349 -10.54 -6.34 -66.14
CA ARG A 349 -11.39 -6.61 -64.97
C ARG A 349 -10.77 -7.63 -64.00
N ARG A 350 -9.89 -8.53 -64.48
CA ARG A 350 -9.16 -9.48 -63.61
C ARG A 350 -8.16 -8.79 -62.71
N TYR A 351 -7.38 -7.84 -63.25
CA TYR A 351 -6.41 -7.08 -62.46
C TYR A 351 -7.08 -6.19 -61.40
N LEU A 352 -8.20 -5.55 -61.74
CA LEU A 352 -9.01 -4.79 -60.77
C LEU A 352 -9.56 -5.67 -59.64
N PHE A 353 -10.07 -6.87 -59.97
CA PHE A 353 -10.56 -7.83 -58.96
C PHE A 353 -9.43 -8.32 -58.05
N LEU A 354 -8.25 -8.67 -58.60
CA LEU A 354 -7.07 -9.05 -57.82
C LEU A 354 -6.60 -7.93 -56.89
N GLY A 355 -6.57 -6.69 -57.37
CA GLY A 355 -6.28 -5.51 -56.55
C GLY A 355 -7.27 -5.35 -55.40
N ALA A 356 -8.58 -5.46 -55.68
CA ALA A 356 -9.63 -5.37 -54.66
C ALA A 356 -9.52 -6.47 -53.59
N VAL A 357 -9.20 -7.71 -53.98
CA VAL A 357 -8.99 -8.82 -53.04
C VAL A 357 -7.75 -8.59 -52.17
N ILE A 358 -6.64 -8.08 -52.73
CA ILE A 358 -5.43 -7.76 -51.97
C ILE A 358 -5.71 -6.65 -50.96
N ILE A 359 -6.38 -5.57 -51.38
CA ILE A 359 -6.80 -4.45 -50.51
C ILE A 359 -7.73 -4.95 -49.40
N GLY A 360 -8.74 -5.77 -49.74
CA GLY A 360 -9.66 -6.36 -48.75
C GLY A 360 -8.94 -7.28 -47.74
N THR A 361 -7.92 -8.02 -48.17
CA THR A 361 -7.11 -8.87 -47.28
C THR A 361 -6.26 -8.02 -46.33
N ILE A 362 -5.60 -6.98 -46.83
CA ILE A 362 -4.85 -6.02 -46.01
C ILE A 362 -5.77 -5.33 -45.00
N PHE A 363 -6.99 -4.93 -45.43
CA PHE A 363 -7.99 -4.34 -44.56
C PHE A 363 -8.42 -5.27 -43.42
N VAL A 364 -8.74 -6.53 -43.71
CA VAL A 364 -9.11 -7.53 -42.67
C VAL A 364 -7.97 -7.78 -41.69
N VAL A 365 -6.71 -7.87 -42.16
CA VAL A 365 -5.54 -8.01 -41.28
C VAL A 365 -5.35 -6.76 -40.42
N SER A 366 -5.50 -5.56 -41.00
CA SER A 366 -5.41 -4.29 -40.27
C SER A 366 -6.48 -4.15 -39.18
N VAL A 367 -7.74 -4.50 -39.49
CA VAL A 367 -8.85 -4.52 -38.52
C VAL A 367 -8.61 -5.54 -37.41
N GLY A 368 -8.11 -6.74 -37.74
CA GLY A 368 -7.77 -7.77 -36.75
C GLY A 368 -6.65 -7.33 -35.79
N LEU A 369 -5.58 -6.73 -36.32
CA LEU A 369 -4.48 -6.18 -35.52
C LEU A 369 -4.97 -5.02 -34.64
N THR A 370 -5.80 -4.12 -35.18
CA THR A 370 -6.38 -2.99 -34.44
C THR A 370 -7.29 -3.48 -33.32
N TYR A 371 -8.14 -4.48 -33.58
CA TYR A 371 -9.02 -5.08 -32.56
C TYR A 371 -8.22 -5.69 -31.40
N GLN A 372 -7.16 -6.44 -31.70
CA GLN A 372 -6.30 -7.06 -30.68
C GLN A 372 -5.42 -6.03 -29.93
N GLN A 373 -4.99 -4.95 -30.59
CA GLN A 373 -4.35 -3.83 -29.89
C GLN A 373 -5.34 -3.12 -28.96
N ASN A 374 -6.60 -2.98 -29.37
CA ASN A 374 -7.63 -2.32 -28.57
C ASN A 374 -8.06 -3.15 -27.35
N SER A 375 -8.13 -4.48 -27.46
CA SER A 375 -8.37 -5.35 -26.30
C SER A 375 -7.25 -5.25 -25.26
N ASN A 376 -5.99 -5.23 -25.71
CA ASN A 376 -4.84 -5.11 -24.81
C ASN A 376 -4.75 -3.72 -24.16
N ARG A 377 -5.14 -2.65 -24.88
CA ARG A 377 -5.29 -1.30 -24.33
C ARG A 377 -6.34 -1.26 -23.23
N LEU A 378 -7.54 -1.80 -23.48
CA LEU A 378 -8.62 -1.85 -22.49
C LEU A 378 -8.25 -2.65 -21.22
N GLU A 379 -7.47 -3.74 -21.36
CA GLU A 379 -6.95 -4.47 -20.20
C GLU A 379 -5.92 -3.63 -19.41
N GLN A 380 -5.01 -2.95 -20.11
CA GLN A 380 -4.00 -2.10 -19.48
C GLN A 380 -4.61 -0.83 -18.84
N GLU A 381 -5.66 -0.26 -19.43
CA GLU A 381 -6.44 0.84 -18.85
C GLU A 381 -7.14 0.41 -17.56
N LYS A 382 -7.82 -0.75 -17.55
CA LYS A 382 -8.42 -1.31 -16.33
C LYS A 382 -7.37 -1.60 -15.25
N TYR A 383 -6.22 -2.13 -15.65
CA TYR A 383 -5.10 -2.35 -14.74
C TYR A 383 -4.58 -1.03 -14.13
N ASN A 384 -4.38 0.00 -14.95
CA ASN A 384 -3.93 1.32 -14.51
C ASN A 384 -4.97 2.02 -13.61
N GLN A 385 -6.27 1.89 -13.93
CA GLN A 385 -7.37 2.40 -13.10
C GLN A 385 -7.40 1.73 -11.73
N LEU A 386 -7.27 0.40 -11.67
CA LEU A 386 -7.19 -0.34 -10.40
C LEU A 386 -5.94 0.06 -9.59
N LEU A 387 -4.78 0.15 -10.24
CA LEU A 387 -3.53 0.57 -9.62
C LEU A 387 -3.63 1.98 -9.02
N ASN A 388 -4.17 2.94 -9.78
CA ASN A 388 -4.35 4.31 -9.30
C ASN A 388 -5.40 4.39 -8.18
N SER A 389 -6.51 3.67 -8.30
CA SER A 389 -7.52 3.63 -7.23
C SER A 389 -6.97 3.07 -5.92
N ILE A 390 -6.14 2.03 -5.95
CA ILE A 390 -5.49 1.51 -4.74
C ILE A 390 -4.49 2.54 -4.17
N LYS A 391 -3.70 3.22 -5.00
CA LYS A 391 -2.80 4.29 -4.56
C LYS A 391 -3.55 5.46 -3.91
N GLU A 392 -4.61 5.94 -4.55
CA GLU A 392 -5.48 7.00 -4.01
C GLU A 392 -6.10 6.59 -2.67
N LYS A 393 -6.57 5.34 -2.53
CA LYS A 393 -7.09 4.84 -1.26
C LYS A 393 -6.02 4.75 -0.18
N ILE A 394 -4.78 4.37 -0.51
CA ILE A 394 -3.63 4.38 0.40
C ILE A 394 -3.36 5.82 0.89
N ASP A 395 -3.26 6.78 -0.03
CA ASP A 395 -3.01 8.19 0.29
C ASP A 395 -4.16 8.81 1.12
N GLN A 396 -5.41 8.43 0.83
CA GLN A 396 -6.58 8.82 1.62
C GLN A 396 -6.60 8.18 3.02
N ALA A 397 -6.17 6.91 3.15
CA ALA A 397 -6.11 6.23 4.44
C ALA A 397 -5.03 6.85 5.34
N ASP A 398 -3.84 7.11 4.79
CA ASP A 398 -2.78 7.83 5.51
C ASP A 398 -3.20 9.26 5.88
N SER A 399 -3.87 9.98 4.98
CA SER A 399 -4.44 11.30 5.28
C SER A 399 -5.50 11.21 6.40
N SER A 400 -6.37 10.20 6.38
CA SER A 400 -7.40 10.00 7.40
C SER A 400 -6.80 9.73 8.78
N ILE A 401 -5.68 8.99 8.87
CA ILE A 401 -4.92 8.80 10.12
C ILE A 401 -4.38 10.14 10.63
N ILE A 402 -3.78 10.96 9.76
CA ILE A 402 -3.24 12.29 10.12
C ILE A 402 -4.34 13.20 10.69
N TYR A 403 -5.53 13.19 10.10
CA TYR A 403 -6.70 13.93 10.59
C TYR A 403 -7.49 13.23 11.72
N LYS A 404 -6.93 12.18 12.34
CA LYS A 404 -7.53 11.40 13.45
C LYS A 404 -8.87 10.73 13.11
N ASN A 405 -9.18 10.53 11.84
CA ASN A 405 -10.34 9.78 11.37
C ASN A 405 -10.00 8.30 11.11
N GLU A 406 -9.72 7.57 12.19
CA GLU A 406 -9.34 6.15 12.11
C GLU A 406 -10.45 5.25 11.55
N GLU A 407 -11.72 5.62 11.69
CA GLU A 407 -12.84 4.83 11.16
C GLU A 407 -12.85 4.85 9.63
N GLN A 408 -12.63 6.03 9.02
CA GLN A 408 -12.45 6.15 7.58
C GLN A 408 -11.20 5.40 7.10
N ALA A 409 -10.08 5.50 7.83
CA ALA A 409 -8.85 4.79 7.50
C ALA A 409 -9.01 3.25 7.56
N LYS A 410 -9.71 2.72 8.57
CA LYS A 410 -10.03 1.28 8.69
C LYS A 410 -10.95 0.79 7.56
N LYS A 411 -11.93 1.61 7.15
CA LYS A 411 -12.77 1.33 5.97
C LYS A 411 -11.91 1.26 4.70
N LEU A 412 -11.10 2.28 4.44
CA LEU A 412 -10.21 2.34 3.27
C LEU A 412 -9.21 1.16 3.25
N LEU A 413 -8.62 0.81 4.39
CA LEU A 413 -7.74 -0.36 4.50
C LEU A 413 -8.46 -1.68 4.13
N THR A 414 -9.74 -1.81 4.50
CA THR A 414 -10.55 -2.99 4.13
C THR A 414 -10.80 -3.03 2.63
N GLU A 415 -11.12 -1.88 2.01
CA GLU A 415 -11.26 -1.76 0.56
C GLU A 415 -9.94 -2.07 -0.18
N ILE A 416 -8.81 -1.53 0.28
CA ILE A 416 -7.47 -1.81 -0.26
C ILE A 416 -7.16 -3.31 -0.22
N LYS A 417 -7.44 -3.99 0.90
CA LYS A 417 -7.22 -5.44 1.04
C LYS A 417 -8.09 -6.25 0.07
N ASN A 418 -9.34 -5.83 -0.15
CA ASN A 418 -10.24 -6.46 -1.12
C ASN A 418 -9.75 -6.26 -2.57
N ASP A 419 -9.36 -5.04 -2.94
CA ASP A 419 -8.82 -4.72 -4.26
C ASP A 419 -7.50 -5.48 -4.53
N LEU A 420 -6.62 -5.60 -3.52
CA LEU A 420 -5.37 -6.37 -3.58
C LEU A 420 -5.57 -7.89 -3.62
N ALA A 421 -6.74 -8.40 -3.27
CA ALA A 421 -7.08 -9.80 -3.47
C ALA A 421 -7.31 -10.10 -4.97
N GLY A 422 -8.01 -9.19 -5.67
CA GLY A 422 -8.30 -9.26 -7.11
C GLY A 422 -7.18 -8.79 -8.04
N PHE A 423 -6.13 -8.16 -7.51
CA PHE A 423 -5.04 -7.58 -8.31
C PHE A 423 -4.28 -8.63 -9.16
N PRO A 424 -4.08 -8.41 -10.48
CA PRO A 424 -3.42 -9.35 -11.40
C PRO A 424 -1.98 -9.75 -11.00
N ARG A 425 -1.59 -11.00 -11.31
CA ARG A 425 -0.29 -11.60 -10.91
C ARG A 425 0.44 -12.32 -12.05
N ASP A 426 0.02 -12.07 -13.28
CA ASP A 426 0.44 -12.75 -14.50
C ASP A 426 1.90 -12.47 -14.90
N THR A 427 2.43 -11.27 -14.63
CA THR A 427 3.83 -10.91 -14.89
C THR A 427 4.64 -10.77 -13.59
N ALA A 428 5.98 -10.72 -13.70
CA ALA A 428 6.87 -10.44 -12.58
C ALA A 428 6.65 -9.01 -12.01
N ASN A 429 6.66 -7.99 -12.88
CA ASN A 429 6.42 -6.60 -12.52
C ASN A 429 5.07 -6.41 -11.79
N ARG A 430 3.97 -7.00 -12.28
CA ARG A 430 2.66 -6.93 -11.61
C ARG A 430 2.68 -7.57 -10.20
N ARG A 431 3.47 -8.63 -9.98
CA ARG A 431 3.66 -9.24 -8.65
C ARG A 431 4.46 -8.33 -7.71
N GLU A 432 5.51 -7.69 -8.21
CA GLU A 432 6.34 -6.75 -7.46
C GLU A 432 5.54 -5.52 -7.02
N ILE A 433 4.84 -4.86 -7.95
CA ILE A 433 3.93 -3.74 -7.66
C ILE A 433 2.90 -4.14 -6.60
N ARG A 434 2.30 -5.33 -6.71
CA ARG A 434 1.34 -5.83 -5.71
C ARG A 434 1.97 -6.00 -4.33
N ASN A 435 3.22 -6.48 -4.25
CA ASN A 435 3.92 -6.65 -2.98
C ASN A 435 4.24 -5.29 -2.33
N ASN A 436 4.62 -4.28 -3.13
CA ASN A 436 4.85 -2.92 -2.63
C ASN A 436 3.54 -2.27 -2.13
N LEU A 437 2.43 -2.48 -2.83
CA LEU A 437 1.11 -2.02 -2.36
C LEU A 437 0.64 -2.76 -1.09
N LEU A 438 0.98 -4.05 -0.94
CA LEU A 438 0.76 -4.77 0.31
C LEU A 438 1.59 -4.21 1.45
N ALA A 439 2.89 -3.97 1.26
CA ALA A 439 3.74 -3.36 2.28
C ALA A 439 3.20 -1.99 2.75
N ASN A 440 2.67 -1.18 1.82
CA ASN A 440 1.99 0.08 2.16
C ASN A 440 0.69 -0.15 2.96
N ALA A 441 -0.14 -1.12 2.56
CA ALA A 441 -1.36 -1.48 3.29
C ALA A 441 -1.07 -2.05 4.69
N ASP A 442 -0.01 -2.83 4.84
CA ASP A 442 0.47 -3.37 6.12
C ASP A 442 1.08 -2.27 7.00
N THR A 443 1.72 -1.25 6.39
CA THR A 443 2.17 -0.05 7.10
C THR A 443 0.99 0.77 7.64
N ILE A 444 -0.08 0.95 6.84
CA ILE A 444 -1.33 1.56 7.29
C ILE A 444 -1.98 0.72 8.41
N ALA A 445 -1.98 -0.60 8.28
CA ALA A 445 -2.50 -1.50 9.31
C ALA A 445 -1.70 -1.37 10.62
N ALA A 446 -0.37 -1.34 10.57
CA ALA A 446 0.48 -1.15 11.74
C ALA A 446 0.17 0.17 12.48
N LYS A 447 0.02 1.28 11.75
CA LYS A 447 -0.41 2.58 12.31
C LYS A 447 -1.78 2.47 13.01
N LEU A 448 -2.77 1.82 12.37
CA LEU A 448 -4.13 1.67 12.90
C LEU A 448 -4.28 0.66 14.04
N ARG A 449 -3.25 -0.15 14.29
CA ARG A 449 -3.20 -1.10 15.40
C ARG A 449 -2.74 -0.47 16.71
N HIS A 450 -2.11 0.71 16.69
CA HIS A 450 -1.49 1.31 17.88
C HIS A 450 -0.62 0.29 18.64
N LEU A 451 0.12 -0.55 17.89
CA LEU A 451 0.96 -1.61 18.42
C LEU A 451 2.37 -1.08 18.63
N GLU A 452 2.66 -0.75 19.88
CA GLU A 452 3.94 -0.22 20.33
C GLU A 452 4.84 -1.37 20.81
N THR A 453 6.02 -1.49 20.18
CA THR A 453 7.06 -2.38 20.67
C THR A 453 7.78 -1.71 21.83
N VAL A 454 7.69 -2.31 23.02
CA VAL A 454 8.27 -1.78 24.27
C VAL A 454 9.45 -2.63 24.73
N VAL A 455 10.38 -2.01 25.45
CA VAL A 455 11.47 -2.72 26.13
C VAL A 455 11.07 -2.92 27.60
N PRO A 456 10.65 -4.12 28.03
CA PRO A 456 10.21 -4.37 29.39
C PRO A 456 11.38 -4.35 30.37
N THR A 457 11.26 -3.60 31.47
CA THR A 457 12.30 -3.58 32.51
C THR A 457 12.03 -4.66 33.56
N LEU A 458 13.09 -5.33 34.03
CA LEU A 458 12.98 -6.40 35.03
C LEU A 458 12.67 -5.80 36.42
N ALA A 459 11.52 -6.14 37.00
CA ALA A 459 11.12 -5.72 38.34
C ALA A 459 11.51 -6.76 39.41
N ALA A 460 11.37 -8.05 39.10
CA ALA A 460 11.83 -9.15 39.93
C ALA A 460 12.20 -10.37 39.07
N ASP A 461 13.22 -11.13 39.49
CA ASP A 461 13.54 -12.43 38.91
C ASP A 461 13.29 -13.52 39.97
N LEU A 462 12.28 -14.35 39.77
CA LEU A 462 11.88 -15.37 40.73
C LEU A 462 12.67 -16.68 40.55
N THR A 463 13.56 -16.76 39.54
CA THR A 463 14.45 -17.92 39.36
C THR A 463 15.44 -18.08 40.51
N VAL A 464 15.83 -16.98 41.17
CA VAL A 464 16.75 -16.93 42.33
C VAL A 464 16.30 -17.82 43.50
N LEU A 465 15.02 -18.16 43.55
CA LEU A 465 14.39 -18.92 44.62
C LEU A 465 14.45 -20.44 44.45
N ASN A 466 14.86 -20.94 43.27
CA ASN A 466 14.76 -22.36 42.92
C ASN A 466 13.38 -22.98 43.24
N LEU A 467 12.30 -22.21 43.02
CA LEU A 467 10.93 -22.68 43.26
C LEU A 467 10.70 -23.97 42.45
N ALA A 468 10.26 -25.03 43.14
CA ALA A 468 9.80 -26.27 42.51
C ALA A 468 8.48 -26.08 41.72
N CYS A 469 7.94 -24.87 41.71
CA CYS A 469 6.64 -24.50 41.19
C CYS A 469 6.73 -23.31 40.23
N GLN A 470 5.76 -23.20 39.32
CA GLN A 470 5.65 -22.07 38.40
C GLN A 470 4.56 -21.10 38.90
N PRO A 471 4.87 -19.81 39.08
CA PRO A 471 3.88 -18.82 39.49
C PRO A 471 2.82 -18.68 38.40
N THR A 472 1.54 -18.60 38.78
CA THR A 472 0.41 -18.45 37.84
C THR A 472 -0.31 -17.12 37.97
N ASP A 473 -0.15 -16.44 39.10
CA ASP A 473 -0.97 -15.33 39.52
C ASP A 473 -0.13 -14.28 40.23
N LEU A 474 -0.27 -13.01 39.84
CA LEU A 474 0.50 -11.87 40.33
C LEU A 474 -0.40 -10.80 40.95
N ILE A 475 0.05 -10.21 42.05
CA ILE A 475 -0.51 -9.00 42.67
C ILE A 475 0.65 -8.02 42.89
N SER A 476 0.52 -6.78 42.46
CA SER A 476 1.45 -5.71 42.83
C SER A 476 0.87 -4.85 43.95
N THR A 477 1.69 -4.57 44.96
CA THR A 477 1.48 -3.47 45.91
C THR A 477 2.63 -2.47 45.79
N LYS A 478 2.58 -1.36 46.55
CA LYS A 478 3.64 -0.36 46.56
C LYS A 478 5.01 -0.89 47.04
N LEU A 479 5.02 -1.92 47.91
CA LEU A 479 6.22 -2.42 48.59
C LEU A 479 6.62 -3.83 48.16
N SER A 480 5.64 -4.65 47.76
CA SER A 480 5.84 -6.07 47.49
C SER A 480 5.04 -6.55 46.28
N PHE A 481 5.56 -7.54 45.56
CA PHE A 481 4.76 -8.41 44.71
C PHE A 481 4.30 -9.63 45.53
N PHE A 482 3.05 -10.03 45.38
CA PHE A 482 2.56 -11.29 45.91
C PHE A 482 2.16 -12.22 44.77
N PHE A 483 2.42 -13.51 44.93
CA PHE A 483 2.06 -14.52 43.94
C PHE A 483 1.80 -15.88 44.58
N PHE A 484 1.14 -16.76 43.85
CA PHE A 484 1.07 -18.17 44.20
C PHE A 484 1.35 -19.03 42.96
N CYS A 485 1.75 -20.26 43.23
CA CYS A 485 1.93 -21.30 42.24
C CYS A 485 0.71 -22.21 42.19
N LYS A 486 0.50 -22.85 41.04
CA LYS A 486 -0.45 -23.95 40.94
C LYS A 486 0.04 -25.16 41.73
N ASN A 487 -0.86 -25.84 42.44
CA ASN A 487 -0.59 -26.99 43.32
C ASN A 487 0.39 -26.66 44.47
N ASP A 488 0.44 -25.40 44.92
CA ASP A 488 1.26 -24.95 46.06
C ASP A 488 0.34 -24.35 47.14
N GLU A 489 0.71 -24.56 48.41
CA GLU A 489 0.00 -24.00 49.58
C GLU A 489 0.64 -22.70 50.08
N ASN A 490 1.84 -22.36 49.59
CA ASN A 490 2.54 -21.13 49.93
C ASN A 490 1.95 -19.92 49.18
N PHE A 491 1.71 -18.83 49.91
CA PHE A 491 1.46 -17.52 49.33
C PHE A 491 2.76 -16.71 49.37
N TRP A 492 3.40 -16.49 48.23
CA TRP A 492 4.73 -15.90 48.17
C TRP A 492 4.68 -14.38 48.17
N GLN A 493 5.59 -13.76 48.93
CA GLN A 493 5.82 -12.32 48.95
C GLN A 493 7.26 -12.01 48.52
N TYR A 494 7.44 -11.25 47.43
CA TYR A 494 8.71 -10.63 47.04
C TYR A 494 8.73 -9.16 47.49
N ASP A 495 9.69 -8.78 48.32
CA ASP A 495 9.92 -7.39 48.75
C ASP A 495 10.72 -6.63 47.68
N ILE A 496 10.17 -5.54 47.17
CA ILE A 496 10.75 -4.76 46.06
C ILE A 496 12.03 -4.03 46.49
N LYS A 497 12.12 -3.59 47.76
CA LYS A 497 13.25 -2.84 48.30
C LYS A 497 14.41 -3.76 48.64
N ASN A 498 14.12 -4.84 49.36
CA ASN A 498 15.12 -5.78 49.87
C ASN A 498 15.50 -6.86 48.84
N LYS A 499 14.70 -7.04 47.78
CA LYS A 499 14.84 -8.08 46.75
C LYS A 499 14.86 -9.51 47.31
N THR A 500 14.20 -9.69 48.45
CA THR A 500 14.03 -10.97 49.15
C THR A 500 12.64 -11.53 48.88
N THR A 501 12.50 -12.86 48.88
CA THR A 501 11.18 -13.51 48.84
C THR A 501 10.99 -14.39 50.05
N VAL A 502 9.77 -14.42 50.57
CA VAL A 502 9.34 -15.26 51.69
C VAL A 502 8.07 -16.00 51.28
N GLY A 503 8.01 -17.31 51.56
CA GLY A 503 6.77 -18.08 51.47
C GLY A 503 5.94 -17.85 52.72
N LEU A 504 4.76 -17.26 52.58
CA LEU A 504 3.82 -17.06 53.68
C LEU A 504 2.90 -18.28 53.77
N THR A 505 2.90 -18.93 54.93
CA THR A 505 2.11 -20.13 55.20
C THR A 505 1.11 -19.86 56.32
N SER A 506 -0.04 -20.55 56.26
CA SER A 506 -1.06 -20.50 57.30
C SER A 506 -1.96 -21.73 57.21
N PRO A 507 -2.35 -22.38 58.33
CA PRO A 507 -3.21 -23.57 58.32
C PRO A 507 -4.59 -23.38 57.63
N ILE A 508 -5.01 -22.13 57.41
CA ILE A 508 -6.29 -21.81 56.74
C ILE A 508 -6.16 -21.56 55.23
N LEU A 509 -4.94 -21.46 54.67
CA LEU A 509 -4.72 -21.24 53.25
C LEU A 509 -5.07 -22.48 52.42
N GLY A 510 -4.29 -23.56 52.55
CA GLY A 510 -4.34 -24.71 51.63
C GLY A 510 -3.99 -24.34 50.18
N GLU A 511 -4.16 -25.29 49.25
CA GLU A 511 -3.85 -25.09 47.83
C GLU A 511 -4.65 -23.91 47.22
N LEU A 512 -3.97 -22.90 46.68
CA LEU A 512 -4.62 -21.70 46.14
C LEU A 512 -5.13 -21.89 44.70
N LYS A 513 -6.38 -21.48 44.45
CA LYS A 513 -7.07 -21.56 43.15
C LYS A 513 -7.34 -20.19 42.50
N ASN A 514 -7.71 -19.19 43.29
CA ASN A 514 -8.09 -17.87 42.76
C ASN A 514 -7.83 -16.75 43.77
N LYS A 515 -7.75 -15.51 43.28
CA LYS A 515 -7.51 -14.31 44.08
C LYS A 515 -8.38 -13.14 43.64
N PHE A 516 -8.59 -12.19 44.55
CA PHE A 516 -9.11 -10.87 44.20
C PHE A 516 -8.59 -9.79 45.15
N VAL A 517 -8.23 -8.61 44.63
CA VAL A 517 -7.78 -7.47 45.46
C VAL A 517 -8.96 -6.54 45.71
N LYS A 518 -9.32 -6.32 46.98
CA LYS A 518 -10.38 -5.38 47.39
C LYS A 518 -9.91 -3.93 47.24
N LYS A 519 -10.86 -2.98 47.22
CA LYS A 519 -10.57 -1.53 47.10
C LYS A 519 -9.79 -0.96 48.29
N ASP A 520 -9.87 -1.61 49.46
CA ASP A 520 -9.09 -1.29 50.66
C ASP A 520 -7.63 -1.84 50.61
N GLY A 521 -7.29 -2.63 49.58
CA GLY A 521 -5.98 -3.26 49.42
C GLY A 521 -5.86 -4.67 50.02
N ALA A 522 -6.86 -5.15 50.76
CA ALA A 522 -6.87 -6.52 51.27
C ALA A 522 -7.06 -7.54 50.14
N ILE A 523 -6.41 -8.69 50.26
CA ILE A 523 -6.34 -9.72 49.24
C ILE A 523 -7.23 -10.89 49.66
N LEU A 524 -8.27 -11.18 48.88
CA LEU A 524 -9.08 -12.38 49.02
C LEU A 524 -8.41 -13.54 48.28
N LEU A 525 -8.34 -14.69 48.93
CA LEU A 525 -7.71 -15.92 48.45
C LEU A 525 -8.73 -17.07 48.55
N LEU A 526 -9.02 -17.71 47.42
CA LEU A 526 -9.89 -18.89 47.32
C LEU A 526 -9.03 -20.14 47.16
N ASN A 527 -9.30 -21.16 47.98
CA ASN A 527 -8.52 -22.39 47.98
C ASN A 527 -9.22 -23.59 47.31
N GLY A 528 -8.49 -24.72 47.27
CA GLY A 528 -8.91 -26.00 46.70
C GLY A 528 -10.28 -26.51 47.16
N GLN A 529 -10.64 -26.20 48.41
CA GLN A 529 -11.83 -26.66 49.12
C GLN A 529 -12.97 -25.61 49.13
N ASN A 530 -12.88 -24.58 48.26
CA ASN A 530 -13.77 -23.41 48.25
C ASN A 530 -13.85 -22.67 49.60
N ARG A 531 -12.77 -22.66 50.39
CA ARG A 531 -12.66 -21.77 51.56
C ARG A 531 -12.12 -20.41 51.12
N LEU A 532 -12.59 -19.36 51.77
CA LEU A 532 -12.17 -17.98 51.53
C LEU A 532 -11.31 -17.49 52.69
N THR A 533 -10.10 -17.04 52.38
CA THR A 533 -9.19 -16.39 53.33
C THR A 533 -8.94 -14.97 52.88
N GLN A 534 -8.92 -14.01 53.80
CA GLN A 534 -8.41 -12.66 53.56
C GLN A 534 -6.98 -12.57 54.07
N PHE A 535 -6.12 -11.91 53.30
CA PHE A 535 -4.78 -11.51 53.69
C PHE A 535 -4.68 -9.99 53.67
N ASP A 536 -4.18 -9.38 54.74
CA ASP A 536 -3.88 -7.96 54.80
C ASP A 536 -2.38 -7.74 54.55
N PRO A 537 -1.97 -7.14 53.40
CA PRO A 537 -0.57 -6.89 53.08
C PRO A 537 0.11 -5.83 53.97
N THR A 538 -0.65 -5.12 54.81
CA THR A 538 -0.13 -4.09 55.73
C THR A 538 0.34 -4.72 57.04
N THR A 539 -0.41 -5.69 57.55
CA THR A 539 -0.13 -6.41 58.81
C THR A 539 0.56 -7.76 58.59
N GLY A 540 0.51 -8.30 57.37
CA GLY A 540 0.97 -9.66 57.05
C GLY A 540 0.08 -10.77 57.61
N SER A 541 -1.15 -10.43 58.05
CA SER A 541 -2.05 -11.35 58.74
C SER A 541 -3.05 -12.04 57.79
N PHE A 542 -3.37 -13.30 58.09
CA PHE A 542 -4.45 -14.05 57.45
C PHE A 542 -5.67 -14.18 58.37
N SER A 543 -6.87 -14.01 57.84
CA SER A 543 -8.14 -14.28 58.52
C SER A 543 -9.07 -15.12 57.65
N SER A 544 -9.76 -16.09 58.25
CA SER A 544 -10.76 -16.90 57.55
C SER A 544 -12.06 -16.11 57.39
N LEU A 545 -12.71 -16.21 56.23
CA LEU A 545 -14.03 -15.64 55.98
C LEU A 545 -15.03 -16.76 55.71
N GLU A 546 -16.10 -16.81 56.51
CA GLU A 546 -17.17 -17.79 56.35
C GLU A 546 -17.98 -17.49 55.08
N VAL A 547 -18.16 -18.47 54.19
CA VAL A 547 -19.05 -18.34 53.02
C VAL A 547 -19.83 -19.62 52.81
N THR A 548 -21.15 -19.50 52.74
CA THR A 548 -22.04 -20.61 52.35
C THR A 548 -22.30 -20.55 50.85
N TRP A 549 -21.96 -21.60 50.10
CA TRP A 549 -22.25 -21.67 48.67
C TRP A 549 -23.72 -22.05 48.40
N PRO A 550 -24.35 -21.61 47.30
CA PRO A 550 -25.76 -21.91 47.03
C PRO A 550 -26.07 -23.41 46.87
N LYS A 551 -25.12 -24.15 46.28
CA LYS A 551 -25.17 -25.59 46.03
C LYS A 551 -24.09 -26.29 46.85
N THR A 552 -24.35 -27.53 47.24
CA THR A 552 -23.42 -28.36 48.03
C THR A 552 -22.25 -28.88 47.20
N ASP A 553 -22.38 -28.90 45.87
CA ASP A 553 -21.44 -29.46 44.93
C ASP A 553 -20.82 -28.38 44.01
N SER A 554 -20.87 -27.12 44.44
CA SER A 554 -20.39 -25.93 43.73
C SER A 554 -18.91 -26.01 43.36
N GLU A 555 -18.59 -25.62 42.13
CA GLU A 555 -17.20 -25.49 41.67
C GLU A 555 -16.88 -24.00 41.48
N ILE A 556 -16.43 -23.35 42.54
CA ILE A 556 -16.14 -21.92 42.53
C ILE A 556 -14.81 -21.69 41.80
N LYS A 557 -14.89 -21.12 40.60
CA LYS A 557 -13.73 -20.89 39.73
C LYS A 557 -13.11 -19.51 39.90
N LEU A 558 -13.96 -18.49 40.04
CA LEU A 558 -13.56 -17.10 40.19
C LEU A 558 -14.31 -16.44 41.35
N ILE A 559 -13.60 -15.57 42.08
CA ILE A 559 -14.16 -14.65 43.08
C ILE A 559 -13.92 -13.20 42.67
N GLY A 560 -14.77 -12.30 43.17
CA GLY A 560 -14.62 -10.86 42.98
C GLY A 560 -15.33 -10.08 44.06
N HIS A 561 -14.88 -8.85 44.35
CA HIS A 561 -15.45 -8.04 45.43
C HIS A 561 -15.80 -6.63 44.94
N TYR A 562 -17.02 -6.18 45.23
CA TYR A 562 -17.46 -4.83 44.90
C TYR A 562 -18.44 -4.28 45.94
N ASN A 563 -18.11 -3.10 46.48
CA ASN A 563 -18.76 -2.47 47.64
C ASN A 563 -18.81 -3.39 48.86
N THR A 564 -19.98 -3.93 49.22
CA THR A 564 -20.20 -4.83 50.38
C THR A 564 -20.63 -6.23 49.95
N TYR A 565 -20.17 -6.64 48.77
CA TYR A 565 -20.57 -7.90 48.14
C TYR A 565 -19.40 -8.67 47.55
N LEU A 566 -19.31 -9.94 47.94
CA LEU A 566 -18.55 -10.96 47.23
C LEU A 566 -19.40 -11.48 46.06
N TYR A 567 -18.77 -11.65 44.92
CA TYR A 567 -19.30 -12.28 43.72
C TYR A 567 -18.53 -13.58 43.50
N SER A 568 -19.25 -14.67 43.18
CA SER A 568 -18.65 -15.97 42.89
C SER A 568 -19.17 -16.51 41.57
N LEU A 569 -18.30 -17.18 40.81
CA LEU A 569 -18.65 -17.92 39.59
C LEU A 569 -18.58 -19.42 39.89
N ASP A 570 -19.74 -20.08 39.86
CA ASP A 570 -19.85 -21.54 39.87
C ASP A 570 -19.98 -22.03 38.43
N THR A 571 -18.89 -22.54 37.86
CA THR A 571 -18.88 -23.00 36.45
C THR A 571 -19.63 -24.30 36.24
N LYS A 572 -19.73 -25.15 37.27
CA LYS A 572 -20.41 -26.44 37.19
C LYS A 572 -21.93 -26.27 37.19
N ASN A 573 -22.44 -25.40 38.06
CA ASN A 573 -23.88 -25.12 38.12
C ASN A 573 -24.32 -23.97 37.19
N ASN A 574 -23.39 -23.30 36.49
CA ASN A 574 -23.65 -22.15 35.61
C ASN A 574 -24.31 -20.96 36.34
N LEU A 575 -23.81 -20.59 37.53
CA LEU A 575 -24.29 -19.42 38.29
C LEU A 575 -23.19 -18.39 38.52
N ILE A 576 -23.57 -17.10 38.41
CA ILE A 576 -22.90 -16.02 39.13
C ILE A 576 -23.76 -15.70 40.36
N THR A 577 -23.18 -15.79 41.55
CA THR A 577 -23.87 -15.52 42.82
C THR A 577 -23.33 -14.26 43.47
N LYS A 578 -24.22 -13.44 44.03
CA LYS A 578 -23.88 -12.24 44.79
C LYS A 578 -24.17 -12.48 46.29
N HIS A 579 -23.12 -12.41 47.11
CA HIS A 579 -23.13 -12.68 48.54
C HIS A 579 -22.93 -11.37 49.30
N LYS A 580 -23.82 -11.04 50.24
CA LYS A 580 -23.68 -9.85 51.09
C LYS A 580 -22.73 -10.13 52.25
N GLU A 581 -21.84 -9.18 52.53
CA GLU A 581 -20.92 -9.19 53.69
C GLU A 581 -21.67 -9.28 55.04
N SER A 582 -21.06 -9.98 56.00
CA SER A 582 -21.51 -10.19 57.38
C SER A 582 -20.34 -10.00 58.35
N THR A 583 -20.59 -10.08 59.66
CA THR A 583 -19.56 -9.91 60.70
C THR A 583 -18.41 -10.93 60.60
N THR A 584 -18.64 -12.11 60.05
CA THR A 584 -17.68 -13.24 59.98
C THR A 584 -17.28 -13.62 58.54
N GLY A 585 -17.85 -12.97 57.52
CA GLY A 585 -17.60 -13.31 56.12
C GLY A 585 -18.73 -12.86 55.20
N PHE A 586 -19.38 -13.79 54.51
CA PHE A 586 -20.42 -13.53 53.54
C PHE A 586 -21.61 -14.51 53.64
N THR A 587 -22.80 -13.96 53.43
CA THR A 587 -24.08 -14.71 53.40
C THR A 587 -24.16 -15.69 52.23
N LYS A 588 -25.16 -16.60 52.24
CA LYS A 588 -25.38 -17.61 51.17
C LYS A 588 -25.50 -17.03 49.76
N GLY A 589 -25.93 -15.77 49.66
CA GLY A 589 -26.07 -15.05 48.40
C GLY A 589 -27.24 -15.51 47.54
N SER A 590 -27.44 -14.80 46.42
CA SER A 590 -28.48 -15.08 45.43
C SER A 590 -27.93 -14.98 44.01
N ALA A 591 -28.62 -15.62 43.06
CA ALA A 591 -28.26 -15.55 41.64
C ALA A 591 -28.29 -14.09 41.14
N TRP A 592 -27.23 -13.68 40.45
CA TRP A 592 -27.06 -12.29 39.99
C TRP A 592 -27.45 -12.07 38.53
N LEU A 593 -27.28 -13.08 37.67
CA LEU A 593 -27.70 -13.03 36.27
C LEU A 593 -29.22 -13.05 36.17
N LYS A 594 -29.77 -12.20 35.29
CA LYS A 594 -31.20 -12.11 34.97
C LYS A 594 -31.56 -12.82 33.66
N GLU A 595 -30.57 -13.14 32.85
CA GLU A 595 -30.70 -13.74 31.52
C GLU A 595 -30.02 -15.11 31.48
N ASN A 596 -30.58 -16.02 30.68
CA ASN A 596 -30.06 -17.39 30.52
C ASN A 596 -28.83 -17.41 29.59
N GLY A 597 -27.70 -16.88 30.09
CA GLY A 597 -26.39 -16.97 29.46
C GLY A 597 -25.55 -18.15 29.99
N SER A 598 -24.77 -18.78 29.11
CA SER A 598 -23.75 -19.74 29.54
C SER A 598 -22.49 -19.03 30.03
N VAL A 599 -22.14 -19.31 31.28
CA VAL A 599 -20.99 -18.80 32.04
C VAL A 599 -19.99 -19.89 32.44
N SER A 600 -20.31 -21.16 32.16
CA SER A 600 -19.46 -22.34 32.46
C SER A 600 -18.08 -22.29 31.79
N ASP A 601 -17.96 -21.62 30.64
CA ASP A 601 -16.73 -21.48 29.85
C ASP A 601 -15.88 -20.25 30.23
N ILE A 602 -16.31 -19.38 31.16
CA ILE A 602 -15.54 -18.18 31.53
C ILE A 602 -14.18 -18.57 32.14
N THR A 603 -13.11 -17.91 31.71
CA THR A 603 -11.73 -18.13 32.19
C THR A 603 -11.22 -17.02 33.10
N ALA A 604 -11.64 -15.78 32.88
CA ALA A 604 -11.28 -14.66 33.73
C ALA A 604 -12.43 -13.65 33.81
N TRP A 605 -12.43 -12.82 34.85
CA TRP A 605 -13.36 -11.72 35.00
C TRP A 605 -12.73 -10.52 35.71
N THR A 606 -13.39 -9.38 35.66
CA THR A 606 -13.06 -8.23 36.50
C THR A 606 -14.34 -7.47 36.85
N ILE A 607 -14.35 -6.82 38.01
CA ILE A 607 -15.54 -6.16 38.57
C ILE A 607 -15.18 -4.73 38.96
N ASP A 608 -15.80 -3.77 38.28
CA ASP A 608 -15.64 -2.33 38.51
C ASP A 608 -16.97 -1.62 38.86
N GLY A 609 -18.03 -2.41 38.99
CA GLY A 609 -19.44 -1.99 39.04
C GLY A 609 -20.25 -2.71 37.98
N SER A 610 -19.66 -2.85 36.79
CA SER A 610 -20.01 -3.88 35.81
C SER A 610 -19.22 -5.17 36.10
N ILE A 611 -19.69 -6.32 35.59
CA ILE A 611 -18.86 -7.53 35.50
C ILE A 611 -18.46 -7.72 34.04
N TYR A 612 -17.16 -7.68 33.77
CA TYR A 612 -16.60 -8.07 32.47
C TYR A 612 -16.10 -9.51 32.58
N THR A 613 -16.39 -10.35 31.58
CA THR A 613 -16.02 -11.77 31.60
C THR A 613 -15.33 -12.15 30.28
N ALA A 614 -14.22 -12.86 30.35
CA ALA A 614 -13.47 -13.36 29.20
C ALA A 614 -13.62 -14.87 29.03
N LYS A 615 -13.80 -15.33 27.79
CA LYS A 615 -13.90 -16.73 27.37
C LYS A 615 -12.62 -17.20 26.66
N PRO A 616 -12.34 -18.52 26.59
CA PRO A 616 -11.14 -19.08 25.93
C PRO A 616 -10.95 -18.70 24.47
N ASN A 617 -12.04 -18.36 23.77
CA ASN A 617 -12.04 -17.94 22.37
C ASN A 617 -11.76 -16.44 22.18
N GLY A 618 -11.39 -15.70 23.24
CA GLY A 618 -11.17 -14.25 23.20
C GLY A 618 -12.44 -13.39 23.29
N THR A 619 -13.63 -13.99 23.42
CA THR A 619 -14.88 -13.20 23.60
C THR A 619 -14.91 -12.54 24.97
N ILE A 620 -15.14 -11.22 25.01
CA ILE A 620 -15.37 -10.46 26.24
C ILE A 620 -16.81 -9.97 26.27
N ASN A 621 -17.55 -10.37 27.30
CA ASN A 621 -18.90 -9.89 27.59
C ASN A 621 -18.87 -8.87 28.73
N LYS A 622 -19.81 -7.92 28.70
CA LYS A 622 -20.07 -6.98 29.81
C LYS A 622 -21.49 -7.21 30.36
N PHE A 623 -21.62 -7.28 31.67
CA PHE A 623 -22.90 -7.39 32.36
C PHE A 623 -23.11 -6.22 33.33
N ASP A 624 -24.25 -5.55 33.22
CA ASP A 624 -24.68 -4.49 34.14
C ASP A 624 -25.93 -4.96 34.88
N GLY A 625 -25.87 -4.96 36.23
CA GLY A 625 -27.01 -5.35 37.06
C GLY A 625 -27.63 -6.73 36.72
N GLY A 626 -26.83 -7.67 36.22
CA GLY A 626 -27.27 -9.00 35.80
C GLY A 626 -27.69 -9.17 34.34
N GLN A 627 -27.66 -8.11 33.52
CA GLN A 627 -28.10 -8.12 32.11
C GLN A 627 -26.93 -7.94 31.15
N LEU A 628 -26.91 -8.69 30.05
CA LEU A 628 -25.88 -8.57 29.03
C LEU A 628 -25.96 -7.21 28.33
N GLN A 629 -24.81 -6.56 28.14
CA GLN A 629 -24.69 -5.26 27.49
C GLN A 629 -24.04 -5.39 26.12
N ASN A 630 -24.39 -4.50 25.19
CA ASN A 630 -23.70 -4.40 23.91
C ASN A 630 -22.29 -3.80 24.11
N PHE A 631 -21.31 -4.69 24.22
CA PHE A 631 -19.89 -4.38 24.37
C PHE A 631 -19.11 -5.20 23.34
N SER A 632 -18.26 -4.55 22.54
CA SER A 632 -17.54 -5.25 21.47
C SER A 632 -16.14 -4.68 21.25
N LEU A 633 -15.23 -5.56 20.84
CA LEU A 633 -13.85 -5.23 20.49
C LEU A 633 -13.62 -5.23 18.97
N ILE A 634 -14.66 -4.93 18.17
CA ILE A 634 -14.64 -5.07 16.70
C ILE A 634 -13.50 -4.28 16.05
N ALA A 635 -13.09 -3.15 16.64
CA ALA A 635 -12.02 -2.31 16.14
C ALA A 635 -10.58 -2.78 16.48
N LEU A 636 -10.44 -3.91 17.19
CA LEU A 636 -9.15 -4.54 17.55
C LEU A 636 -8.67 -5.45 16.42
N ASP A 637 -7.45 -5.20 15.92
CA ASP A 637 -6.75 -6.02 14.92
C ASP A 637 -5.34 -6.36 15.45
N PRO A 638 -4.90 -7.63 15.37
CA PRO A 638 -5.72 -8.82 15.14
C PRO A 638 -6.72 -9.04 16.29
N GLN A 639 -7.80 -9.78 16.02
CA GLN A 639 -8.82 -10.09 17.05
C GLN A 639 -8.26 -11.03 18.13
N LEU A 640 -8.84 -10.99 19.33
CA LEU A 640 -8.53 -11.95 20.39
C LEU A 640 -8.93 -13.37 19.96
N ASN A 641 -8.07 -14.35 20.23
CA ASN A 641 -8.27 -15.75 19.83
C ASN A 641 -7.87 -16.77 20.90
N SER A 642 -7.50 -16.31 22.10
CA SER A 642 -6.96 -17.15 23.18
C SER A 642 -7.52 -16.75 24.54
N ALA A 643 -7.17 -17.50 25.61
CA ALA A 643 -7.65 -17.21 26.96
C ALA A 643 -7.00 -15.93 27.51
N VAL A 644 -7.85 -14.93 27.77
CA VAL A 644 -7.43 -13.58 28.18
C VAL A 644 -7.58 -13.41 29.69
N LYS A 645 -6.55 -12.90 30.37
CA LYS A 645 -6.68 -12.30 31.71
C LYS A 645 -7.14 -10.85 31.53
N ILE A 646 -8.11 -10.39 32.33
CA ILE A 646 -8.65 -9.03 32.25
C ILE A 646 -8.66 -8.32 33.60
N PHE A 647 -8.46 -7.01 33.58
CA PHE A 647 -8.46 -6.17 34.78
C PHE A 647 -9.09 -4.80 34.51
N SER A 648 -9.84 -4.32 35.48
CA SER A 648 -10.46 -3.00 35.53
C SER A 648 -10.69 -2.63 37.00
N SER A 649 -10.51 -1.36 37.36
CA SER A 649 -10.89 -0.84 38.68
C SER A 649 -12.13 0.06 38.57
N PRO A 650 -12.92 0.25 39.65
CA PRO A 650 -14.07 1.16 39.68
C PRO A 650 -13.74 2.59 39.27
N ASP A 651 -12.52 3.05 39.57
CA ASP A 651 -12.07 4.41 39.31
C ASP A 651 -11.40 4.54 37.92
N SER A 652 -11.12 3.42 37.24
CA SER A 652 -10.51 3.40 35.90
C SER A 652 -11.51 3.72 34.79
N THR A 653 -11.04 4.37 33.73
CA THR A 653 -11.74 4.44 32.43
C THR A 653 -11.34 3.31 31.47
N ASN A 654 -10.34 2.51 31.82
CA ASN A 654 -9.73 1.51 30.95
C ASN A 654 -10.10 0.07 31.37
N LEU A 655 -10.02 -0.83 30.40
CA LEU A 655 -10.04 -2.29 30.56
C LEU A 655 -8.70 -2.79 30.01
N PHE A 656 -7.93 -3.45 30.88
CA PHE A 656 -6.64 -4.04 30.55
C PHE A 656 -6.86 -5.52 30.20
N ILE A 657 -6.23 -5.96 29.12
CA ILE A 657 -6.50 -7.23 28.43
C ILE A 657 -5.14 -7.85 28.07
N LEU A 658 -4.79 -8.96 28.73
CA LEU A 658 -3.60 -9.75 28.40
C LEU A 658 -3.98 -10.77 27.32
N ASP A 659 -3.30 -10.75 26.17
CA ASP A 659 -3.45 -11.74 25.09
C ASP A 659 -2.14 -12.50 24.89
N PRO A 660 -1.89 -13.59 25.64
CA PRO A 660 -0.67 -14.37 25.54
C PRO A 660 -0.47 -14.98 24.16
N GLY A 661 -1.57 -15.40 23.50
CA GLY A 661 -1.54 -16.01 22.17
C GLY A 661 -0.99 -15.10 21.07
N GLN A 662 -1.02 -13.78 21.28
CA GLN A 662 -0.44 -12.78 20.37
C GLN A 662 0.64 -11.92 21.04
N LYS A 663 1.18 -12.37 22.18
CA LYS A 663 2.29 -11.73 22.90
C LYS A 663 2.08 -10.24 23.13
N ARG A 664 0.90 -9.85 23.63
CA ARG A 664 0.53 -8.44 23.79
C ARG A 664 -0.31 -8.15 25.03
N MET A 665 -0.17 -6.91 25.52
CA MET A 665 -1.05 -6.28 26.51
C MET A 665 -1.85 -5.19 25.79
N ILE A 666 -3.17 -5.19 25.94
CA ILE A 666 -4.09 -4.25 25.29
C ILE A 666 -4.72 -3.34 26.34
N ILE A 667 -4.76 -2.04 26.07
CA ILE A 667 -5.51 -1.05 26.83
C ILE A 667 -6.71 -0.60 26.00
N TRP A 668 -7.92 -0.87 26.51
CA TRP A 668 -9.17 -0.53 25.85
C TRP A 668 -9.97 0.49 26.66
N ASN A 669 -10.51 1.52 26.01
CA ASN A 669 -11.36 2.48 26.71
C ASN A 669 -12.79 1.95 26.88
N LYS A 670 -13.23 1.76 28.14
CA LYS A 670 -14.57 1.23 28.46
C LYS A 670 -15.71 2.14 28.01
N LYS A 671 -15.49 3.47 27.99
CA LYS A 671 -16.53 4.47 27.70
C LYS A 671 -16.68 4.75 26.21
N THR A 672 -15.56 4.95 25.50
CA THR A 672 -15.58 5.27 24.06
C THR A 672 -15.61 4.03 23.17
N GLN A 673 -15.39 2.83 23.73
CA GLN A 673 -15.19 1.58 22.98
C GLN A 673 -14.12 1.70 21.88
N LYS A 674 -13.03 2.40 22.19
CA LYS A 674 -11.87 2.56 21.30
C LYS A 674 -10.62 1.95 21.94
N LEU A 675 -9.76 1.42 21.08
CA LEU A 675 -8.41 1.02 21.43
C LEU A 675 -7.61 2.25 21.87
N ILE A 676 -6.85 2.13 22.95
CA ILE A 676 -5.91 3.19 23.39
C ILE A 676 -4.50 2.83 22.93
N ALA A 677 -4.02 1.63 23.29
CA ALA A 677 -2.70 1.15 22.94
C ALA A 677 -2.66 -0.39 22.97
N GLN A 678 -1.70 -0.97 22.26
CA GLN A 678 -1.28 -2.36 22.41
C GLN A 678 0.23 -2.38 22.62
N TYR A 679 0.71 -3.09 23.64
CA TYR A 679 2.12 -3.25 23.92
C TYR A 679 2.58 -4.67 23.61
N THR A 680 3.66 -4.81 22.85
CA THR A 680 4.32 -6.09 22.58
C THR A 680 5.82 -5.96 22.79
N ALA A 681 6.51 -7.08 23.02
CA ALA A 681 7.94 -7.14 23.23
C ALA A 681 8.45 -8.52 22.79
N GLU A 682 9.71 -8.62 22.36
CA GLU A 682 10.30 -9.90 21.95
C GLU A 682 10.43 -10.86 23.15
N GLU A 683 10.67 -10.31 24.36
CA GLU A 683 10.77 -11.07 25.60
C GLU A 683 9.45 -11.68 26.05
N PHE A 684 8.29 -11.24 25.51
CA PHE A 684 6.98 -11.80 25.87
C PHE A 684 6.86 -13.22 25.29
N ILE A 685 7.15 -14.21 26.12
CA ILE A 685 7.25 -15.63 25.75
C ILE A 685 6.20 -16.46 26.48
N ASP A 686 6.01 -16.23 27.78
CA ASP A 686 5.14 -17.01 28.67
C ASP A 686 4.35 -16.08 29.59
N LEU A 687 3.49 -15.23 28.99
CA LEU A 687 2.64 -14.27 29.70
C LEU A 687 1.50 -15.00 30.43
N LYS A 688 1.52 -14.99 31.77
CA LYS A 688 0.57 -15.74 32.61
C LYS A 688 -0.49 -14.87 33.28
N ASP A 689 -0.06 -13.74 33.82
CA ASP A 689 -0.91 -12.83 34.59
C ASP A 689 -0.29 -11.43 34.64
N PHE A 690 -1.02 -10.46 35.18
CA PHE A 690 -0.54 -9.09 35.31
C PHE A 690 -1.21 -8.35 36.47
N SER A 691 -0.62 -7.22 36.86
CA SER A 691 -1.17 -6.30 37.85
C SER A 691 -0.90 -4.86 37.43
N ILE A 692 -1.78 -3.93 37.82
CA ILE A 692 -1.77 -2.54 37.34
C ILE A 692 -1.59 -1.57 38.52
N ASP A 693 -0.59 -0.71 38.43
CA ASP A 693 -0.48 0.51 39.25
C ASP A 693 -0.92 1.70 38.39
N GLU A 694 -2.21 2.05 38.47
CA GLU A 694 -2.78 3.16 37.70
C GLU A 694 -2.23 4.52 38.11
N LYS A 695 -1.78 4.66 39.37
CA LYS A 695 -1.25 5.93 39.90
C LYS A 695 0.12 6.24 39.28
N ASN A 696 0.98 5.24 39.17
CA ASN A 696 2.31 5.37 38.57
C ASN A 696 2.34 4.98 37.08
N LYS A 697 1.16 4.73 36.48
CA LYS A 697 0.94 4.19 35.13
C LYS A 697 1.91 3.05 34.78
N THR A 698 1.89 2.00 35.59
CA THR A 698 2.78 0.84 35.44
C THR A 698 1.97 -0.43 35.30
N ILE A 699 2.32 -1.25 34.30
CA ILE A 699 1.81 -2.61 34.16
C ILE A 699 2.93 -3.54 34.59
N TYR A 700 2.66 -4.37 35.60
CA TYR A 700 3.52 -5.47 36.00
C TYR A 700 3.05 -6.75 35.34
N LEU A 701 3.91 -7.39 34.55
CA LEU A 701 3.62 -8.57 33.74
C LEU A 701 4.37 -9.78 34.34
N LEU A 702 3.65 -10.87 34.61
CA LEU A 702 4.24 -12.15 34.97
C LEU A 702 4.55 -12.92 33.68
N ASN A 703 5.84 -13.06 33.38
CA ASN A 703 6.36 -13.69 32.18
C ASN A 703 7.30 -14.85 32.58
N GLY A 704 6.81 -16.09 32.51
CA GLY A 704 7.53 -17.27 32.99
C GLY A 704 7.76 -17.23 34.51
N MET A 705 9.00 -16.99 34.91
CA MET A 705 9.44 -16.76 36.30
C MET A 705 9.94 -15.33 36.55
N LYS A 706 9.66 -14.40 35.64
CA LYS A 706 10.10 -13.00 35.76
C LYS A 706 8.89 -12.08 35.90
N ILE A 707 9.00 -11.11 36.79
CA ILE A 707 8.07 -9.99 36.86
C ILE A 707 8.75 -8.84 36.11
N GLN A 708 8.18 -8.47 34.97
CA GLN A 708 8.61 -7.34 34.16
C GLN A 708 7.65 -6.16 34.36
N ASN A 709 8.11 -4.94 34.09
CA ASN A 709 7.24 -3.76 34.10
C ASN A 709 7.41 -2.91 32.84
N ILE A 710 6.28 -2.33 32.41
CA ILE A 710 6.17 -1.36 31.31
C ILE A 710 5.35 -0.15 31.76
N LYS A 711 5.60 1.00 31.13
CA LYS A 711 4.85 2.26 31.34
C LYS A 711 3.79 2.46 30.25
N TYR A 712 2.72 3.19 30.58
CA TYR A 712 1.61 3.54 29.67
C TYR A 712 1.04 4.95 29.97
#